data_AF-A0A292PN04-F1
#
_entry.id   AF-A0A292PN04-F1
#
_cell.length_a   1.000
_cell.length_b   1.000
_cell.length_c   1.000
_cell.angle_alpha   90.00
_cell.angle_beta   90.00
_cell.angle_gamma   90.00
#
_symmetry.space_group_name_H-M   'P 1'
#
loop_
_entity.id
_entity.type
_entity.pdbx_description
1 polymer ?
#
loop_
_entity_poly.entity_id
_entity_poly.type
_entity_poly.pdbx_seq_one_letter_code
_entity_poly.pdbx_strand_id
1 'polypeptide(L)'
;MRPISAPPVALTGLLLLSISSLASASAAVLGIDFGQEFIKAALVKPGIPLEIVLTKDTKRKEAAAIGFKPASNGEKGEFSYPERLYGADAVNLAARFPHDVYPGLKKVMGQHITDGSVAAYSKRNPALSVVPNIFRSTVAFQSSSAPPVDNGVGGFTVEELLAMQFKSIVHNAEALAGANTRIRDVVFTVPAFLKAEERSSLKLAAELAGLKVMSFVSDGLAVGINYATTRTFNEGSPEYHIVYDMGAGSTTATLLRFQGRSVKDVGRFNKTVQEVAVLGIGYDAELGGDLFNQEVFEILLDDFVNNPKAKELLKEDLDLKNTVRTNGRAASKLWKEATRVRQILSANADTVASIESLYKDIDFRSSKITRATLEELLAQYEARITKPITDAISIANIALSEVNTLIVHGGAVRTPFVGRKIEDIMGGAEKISKQVNPDESAVLGATFKGAAESGAFKVKEIRTQDLGAFGVSIKYKKDAEARKETVQQIFPFYSKIGNEKTIPFSRNSEFTFSTLYNLPPRINDPNQKPGQELLETIQTSNLTDSVKKLQEDFGCAEKDIVTKFGIVLNPKDSLPKVIRFWVECGVETAPEAPKKDASGAFEDVKGFFGYGKKDSEQKVLKDEDPSSSSSSTSTKSSSTSSSATPKSTKSADSEPKAVRRIEKIPVKYTITKGGFPNIPEKDKKALILKIRGFDKNDKERKNLEEARNNLEAYTYRARGYLSDDAFIAVSTEEQREKLDVMISEASDWLYGDGYAAGLKEVHQKIKQLEALEAPISKRKTEKDSLPEALKGLNSILTSMEGFIEREESLAEAQSDDHYSFDLEPLKKAYEKGRAWAEEKSAAQEKLQPHEDPVTTSEEVTTKAKELTTELITSIHTKKELDDMRVRSLKKAAAAAEKEAKEAEAKAKAEAETAAREEDEAVGETESEDEAEDEIKPESGEKTERVEERVGEEKVEEEIEERKRDEL
;
A
#
# COMPACT_ATOMS: atom_id res chain seq x y z
N MET A 1 -0.10 35.00 -39.36
CA MET A 1 -0.41 33.83 -38.52
C MET A 1 -1.79 34.00 -37.90
N ARG A 2 -2.65 32.97 -37.89
CA ARG A 2 -3.87 32.92 -37.06
C ARG A 2 -3.67 31.85 -35.99
N PRO A 3 -4.17 32.02 -34.75
CA PRO A 3 -4.12 30.96 -33.75
C PRO A 3 -5.08 29.83 -34.12
N ILE A 4 -4.62 28.59 -34.07
CA ILE A 4 -5.47 27.41 -34.22
C ILE A 4 -6.14 27.15 -32.87
N SER A 5 -7.43 27.48 -32.75
CA SER A 5 -8.23 27.11 -31.59
C SER A 5 -8.52 25.61 -31.61
N ALA A 6 -7.88 24.85 -30.73
CA ALA A 6 -8.24 23.45 -30.51
C ALA A 6 -9.73 23.35 -30.10
N PRO A 7 -10.49 22.36 -30.62
CA PRO A 7 -11.91 22.25 -30.33
C PRO A 7 -12.13 21.96 -28.83
N PRO A 8 -13.20 22.49 -28.20
CA PRO A 8 -13.42 22.35 -26.77
C PRO A 8 -13.51 20.88 -26.32
N VAL A 9 -13.97 19.98 -27.20
CA VAL A 9 -14.01 18.52 -26.99
C VAL A 9 -12.63 17.95 -26.65
N ALA A 10 -11.57 18.40 -27.33
CA ALA A 10 -10.20 17.94 -27.07
C ALA A 10 -9.69 18.43 -25.70
N LEU A 11 -10.04 19.66 -25.31
CA LEU A 11 -9.68 20.21 -24.00
C LEU A 11 -10.42 19.48 -22.86
N THR A 12 -11.71 19.18 -23.04
CA THR A 12 -12.47 18.34 -22.08
C THR A 12 -11.97 16.90 -22.05
N GLY A 13 -11.52 16.34 -23.18
CA GLY A 13 -10.89 15.02 -23.24
C GLY A 13 -9.58 14.97 -22.43
N LEU A 14 -8.70 15.95 -22.63
CA LEU A 14 -7.48 16.11 -21.84
C LEU A 14 -7.77 16.30 -20.35
N LEU A 15 -8.83 17.06 -20.01
CA LEU A 15 -9.26 17.29 -18.64
C LEU A 15 -9.80 16.00 -18.00
N LEU A 16 -10.59 15.20 -18.72
CA LEU A 16 -11.10 13.91 -18.24
C LEU A 16 -9.97 12.88 -18.06
N LEU A 17 -9.02 12.81 -18.99
CA LEU A 17 -7.84 11.92 -18.91
C LEU A 17 -6.90 12.31 -17.75
N SER A 18 -6.70 13.60 -17.51
CA SER A 18 -5.93 14.08 -16.35
C SER A 18 -6.67 13.86 -15.03
N ILE A 19 -8.00 14.05 -14.98
CA ILE A 19 -8.82 13.69 -13.82
C ILE A 19 -8.75 12.17 -13.55
N SER A 20 -8.82 11.30 -14.57
CA SER A 20 -8.77 9.85 -14.36
C SER A 20 -7.40 9.38 -13.86
N SER A 21 -6.31 9.96 -14.34
CA SER A 21 -4.96 9.62 -13.87
C SER A 21 -4.68 10.14 -12.45
N LEU A 22 -5.17 11.34 -12.09
CA LEU A 22 -5.14 11.80 -10.70
C LEU A 22 -6.03 10.93 -9.79
N ALA A 23 -7.20 10.47 -10.26
CA ALA A 23 -8.09 9.61 -9.49
C ALA A 23 -7.42 8.24 -9.18
N SER A 24 -6.75 7.63 -10.15
CA SER A 24 -6.00 6.38 -9.93
C SER A 24 -4.85 6.55 -8.93
N ALA A 25 -4.15 7.69 -8.95
CA ALA A 25 -3.12 8.02 -7.96
C ALA A 25 -3.70 8.32 -6.56
N SER A 26 -4.97 8.72 -6.46
CA SER A 26 -5.65 9.06 -5.20
C SER A 26 -6.19 7.85 -4.42
N ALA A 27 -6.04 6.63 -4.95
CA ALA A 27 -6.64 5.41 -4.38
C ALA A 27 -5.66 4.50 -3.63
N ALA A 28 -4.35 4.78 -3.63
CA ALA A 28 -3.35 3.94 -2.96
C ALA A 28 -3.36 4.11 -1.44
N VAL A 29 -3.51 3.00 -0.70
CA VAL A 29 -3.45 2.97 0.77
C VAL A 29 -2.30 2.09 1.23
N LEU A 30 -1.47 2.62 2.14
CA LEU A 30 -0.35 1.92 2.76
C LEU A 30 -0.72 1.53 4.19
N GLY A 31 -0.64 0.25 4.56
CA GLY A 31 -0.60 -0.15 5.96
C GLY A 31 0.83 -0.33 6.43
N ILE A 32 1.12 0.04 7.69
CA ILE A 32 2.41 -0.17 8.34
C ILE A 32 2.21 -0.84 9.70
N ASP A 33 2.77 -2.04 9.88
CA ASP A 33 3.04 -2.62 11.19
C ASP A 33 4.33 -2.00 11.71
N PHE A 34 4.19 -1.02 12.60
CA PHE A 34 5.30 -0.35 13.24
C PHE A 34 5.76 -1.17 14.46
N GLY A 35 6.46 -2.28 14.24
CA GLY A 35 7.01 -3.13 15.29
C GLY A 35 8.26 -2.56 15.97
N GLN A 36 8.67 -3.18 17.09
CA GLN A 36 9.85 -2.74 17.87
C GLN A 36 11.18 -3.16 17.23
N GLU A 37 11.26 -4.35 16.64
CA GLU A 37 12.48 -4.91 16.00
C GLU A 37 12.37 -4.87 14.47
N PHE A 38 11.16 -5.03 13.93
CA PHE A 38 10.88 -5.04 12.50
C PHE A 38 9.64 -4.20 12.18
N ILE A 39 9.75 -3.39 11.13
CA ILE A 39 8.63 -2.73 10.47
C ILE A 39 8.23 -3.59 9.28
N LYS A 40 6.93 -3.73 9.01
CA LYS A 40 6.41 -4.28 7.74
C LYS A 40 5.44 -3.29 7.15
N ALA A 41 5.35 -3.29 5.83
CA ALA A 41 4.35 -2.51 5.11
C ALA A 41 3.59 -3.38 4.11
N ALA A 42 2.34 -3.02 3.85
CA ALA A 42 1.55 -3.62 2.79
C ALA A 42 0.82 -2.52 2.01
N LEU A 43 0.74 -2.70 0.70
CA LEU A 43 0.12 -1.76 -0.23
C LEU A 43 -1.19 -2.36 -0.74
N VAL A 44 -2.14 -1.50 -1.07
CA VAL A 44 -3.28 -1.82 -1.93
C VAL A 44 -3.60 -0.62 -2.80
N LYS A 45 -3.77 -0.83 -4.12
CA LYS A 45 -4.13 0.20 -5.10
C LYS A 45 -4.93 -0.42 -6.26
N PRO A 46 -5.64 0.35 -7.09
CA PRO A 46 -6.19 -0.18 -8.33
C PRO A 46 -5.10 -0.88 -9.16
N GLY A 47 -5.34 -2.15 -9.54
CA GLY A 47 -4.39 -2.98 -10.27
C GLY A 47 -3.36 -3.76 -9.42
N ILE A 48 -3.22 -3.49 -8.12
CA ILE A 48 -2.38 -4.29 -7.21
C ILE A 48 -3.23 -4.72 -5.99
N PRO A 49 -3.43 -6.04 -5.76
CA PRO A 49 -4.18 -6.54 -4.62
C PRO A 49 -3.48 -6.20 -3.29
N LEU A 50 -4.03 -6.65 -2.17
CA LEU A 50 -3.39 -6.48 -0.87
C LEU A 50 -2.06 -7.26 -0.82
N GLU A 51 -0.93 -6.55 -0.91
CA GLU A 51 0.40 -7.12 -1.12
C GLU A 51 1.45 -6.56 -0.14
N ILE A 52 2.42 -7.38 0.26
CA ILE A 52 3.52 -6.97 1.14
C ILE A 52 4.55 -6.15 0.36
N VAL A 53 4.87 -4.96 0.87
CA VAL A 53 5.98 -4.14 0.36
C VAL A 53 7.30 -4.77 0.79
N LEU A 54 8.10 -5.21 -0.18
CA LEU A 54 9.44 -5.76 0.07
C LEU A 54 10.47 -4.66 0.29
N THR A 55 11.53 -4.96 1.05
CA THR A 55 12.75 -4.12 1.05
C THR A 55 13.49 -4.22 -0.29
N LYS A 56 14.41 -3.30 -0.56
CA LYS A 56 15.38 -3.39 -1.68
C LYS A 56 16.10 -4.74 -1.77
N ASP A 57 16.33 -5.41 -0.64
CA ASP A 57 16.98 -6.73 -0.54
C ASP A 57 15.95 -7.89 -0.58
N THR A 58 14.77 -7.67 -1.16
CA THR A 58 13.63 -8.60 -1.30
C THR A 58 13.07 -9.18 0.01
N LYS A 59 13.32 -8.54 1.16
CA LYS A 59 12.83 -9.03 2.46
C LYS A 59 11.41 -8.54 2.74
N ARG A 60 10.57 -9.41 3.32
CA ARG A 60 9.16 -9.13 3.68
C ARG A 60 8.98 -8.28 4.96
N LYS A 61 10.10 -7.84 5.56
CA LYS A 61 10.15 -6.95 6.73
C LYS A 61 11.50 -6.24 6.80
N GLU A 62 11.49 -4.97 7.19
CA GLU A 62 12.66 -4.13 7.39
C GLU A 62 12.99 -4.06 8.88
N ALA A 63 14.26 -4.03 9.29
CA ALA A 63 14.57 -3.81 10.70
C ALA A 63 14.18 -2.38 11.11
N ALA A 64 13.69 -2.20 12.34
CA ALA A 64 13.28 -0.90 12.86
C ALA A 64 14.49 -0.03 13.26
N ALA A 65 15.33 0.32 12.30
CA ALA A 65 16.57 1.05 12.49
C ALA A 65 16.87 2.03 11.36
N ILE A 66 17.48 3.15 11.74
CA ILE A 66 18.15 4.10 10.84
C ILE A 66 19.57 4.33 11.33
N GLY A 67 20.51 4.57 10.43
CA GLY A 67 21.87 4.96 10.77
C GLY A 67 22.41 6.05 9.85
N PHE A 68 23.42 6.77 10.32
CA PHE A 68 24.23 7.66 9.51
C PHE A 68 25.67 7.12 9.41
N LYS A 69 26.19 7.06 8.18
CA LYS A 69 27.62 6.86 7.91
C LYS A 69 28.22 8.22 7.54
N PRO A 70 29.35 8.65 8.16
CA PRO A 70 29.98 9.93 7.84
C PRO A 70 30.19 10.12 6.35
N ALA A 71 29.93 11.35 5.85
CA ALA A 71 30.12 11.68 4.45
C ALA A 71 31.61 11.51 4.05
N SER A 72 31.86 10.80 2.96
CA SER A 72 33.22 10.48 2.49
C SER A 72 33.94 11.65 1.81
N ASN A 73 33.18 12.67 1.36
CA ASN A 73 33.66 13.71 0.44
C ASN A 73 33.52 15.14 1.02
N GLY A 74 33.28 15.30 2.33
CA GLY A 74 33.07 16.62 2.94
C GLY A 74 34.38 17.35 3.23
N GLU A 75 34.46 18.65 2.89
CA GLU A 75 35.57 19.51 3.32
C GLU A 75 35.56 19.71 4.85
N LYS A 76 36.74 19.85 5.46
CA LYS A 76 36.88 19.96 6.91
C LYS A 76 36.35 21.30 7.44
N GLY A 77 35.09 21.30 7.86
CA GLY A 77 34.42 22.45 8.47
C GLY A 77 33.11 22.83 7.77
N GLU A 78 32.84 22.29 6.58
CA GLU A 78 31.54 22.46 5.92
C GLU A 78 30.56 21.34 6.34
N PHE A 79 29.26 21.64 6.37
CA PHE A 79 28.25 20.63 6.57
C PHE A 79 28.05 19.79 5.31
N SER A 80 28.42 18.51 5.38
CA SER A 80 28.06 17.51 4.37
C SER A 80 27.01 16.55 4.94
N TYR A 81 26.01 16.19 4.13
CA TYR A 81 24.98 15.23 4.54
C TYR A 81 25.58 13.82 4.66
N PRO A 82 25.56 13.18 5.85
CA PRO A 82 25.99 11.79 5.95
C PRO A 82 25.02 10.85 5.23
N GLU A 83 25.55 9.71 4.80
CA GLU A 83 24.80 8.67 4.09
C GLU A 83 23.76 8.04 5.02
N ARG A 84 22.49 8.08 4.63
CA ARG A 84 21.40 7.42 5.37
C ARG A 84 21.37 5.93 5.07
N LEU A 85 21.36 5.16 6.15
CA LEU A 85 21.29 3.70 6.15
C LEU A 85 19.99 3.28 6.81
N TYR A 86 19.34 2.24 6.28
CA TYR A 86 18.04 1.77 6.76
C TYR A 86 18.07 0.28 7.05
N GLY A 87 17.22 -0.16 7.98
CA GLY A 87 16.96 -1.56 8.24
C GLY A 87 18.23 -2.37 8.53
N ALA A 88 18.48 -3.40 7.72
CA ALA A 88 19.59 -4.31 7.91
C ALA A 88 20.96 -3.62 7.79
N ASP A 89 21.10 -2.60 6.93
CA ASP A 89 22.37 -1.89 6.72
C ASP A 89 22.77 -1.10 7.96
N ALA A 90 21.81 -0.39 8.55
CA ALA A 90 22.00 0.34 9.80
C ALA A 90 22.42 -0.61 10.93
N VAL A 91 21.68 -1.71 11.13
CA VAL A 91 21.99 -2.72 12.16
C VAL A 91 23.36 -3.37 11.93
N ASN A 92 23.74 -3.64 10.68
CA ASN A 92 25.04 -4.22 10.35
C ASN A 92 26.22 -3.27 10.63
N LEU A 93 26.00 -1.95 10.49
CA LEU A 93 27.02 -0.94 10.77
C LEU A 93 27.02 -0.40 12.21
N ALA A 94 26.12 -0.85 13.09
CA ALA A 94 26.10 -0.50 14.50
C ALA A 94 27.46 -0.71 15.22
N ALA A 95 28.17 -1.80 14.92
CA ALA A 95 29.49 -2.06 15.49
C ALA A 95 30.63 -1.19 14.92
N ARG A 96 30.37 -0.41 13.85
CA ARG A 96 31.33 0.54 13.23
C ARG A 96 31.00 1.99 13.57
N PHE A 97 29.72 2.34 13.62
CA PHE A 97 29.23 3.69 13.92
C PHE A 97 28.22 3.69 15.08
N PRO A 98 28.59 3.20 16.29
CA PRO A 98 27.65 2.99 17.40
C PRO A 98 27.04 4.28 17.99
N HIS A 99 27.59 5.45 17.60
CA HIS A 99 27.10 6.77 18.01
C HIS A 99 26.00 7.33 17.09
N ASP A 100 25.81 6.73 15.91
CA ASP A 100 24.95 7.24 14.83
C ASP A 100 24.00 6.17 14.24
N VAL A 101 23.78 5.04 14.94
CA VAL A 101 22.83 3.99 14.56
C VAL A 101 21.74 3.86 15.63
N TYR A 102 20.48 4.06 15.25
CA TYR A 102 19.33 4.22 16.14
C TYR A 102 18.31 3.07 15.98
N PRO A 103 18.53 1.89 16.61
CA PRO A 103 17.63 0.75 16.52
C PRO A 103 16.49 0.81 17.54
N GLY A 104 15.27 0.44 17.14
CA GLY A 104 14.16 0.20 18.05
C GLY A 104 13.51 1.45 18.66
N LEU A 105 13.44 2.54 17.88
CA LEU A 105 12.96 3.86 18.32
C LEU A 105 11.52 3.89 18.88
N LYS A 106 10.66 2.89 18.60
CA LYS A 106 9.28 2.82 19.11
C LYS A 106 9.19 2.94 20.63
N LYS A 107 10.14 2.36 21.40
CA LYS A 107 10.21 2.44 22.86
C LYS A 107 10.47 3.84 23.44
N VAL A 108 11.02 4.78 22.66
CA VAL A 108 11.38 6.14 23.12
C VAL A 108 10.60 7.26 22.42
N MET A 109 9.84 6.92 21.39
CA MET A 109 8.93 7.82 20.68
C MET A 109 7.90 8.44 21.64
N GLY A 110 7.81 9.77 21.69
CA GLY A 110 6.83 10.48 22.52
C GLY A 110 7.04 10.34 24.03
N GLN A 111 8.15 9.75 24.50
CA GLN A 111 8.49 9.63 25.92
C GLN A 111 9.26 10.86 26.42
N HIS A 112 9.07 11.22 27.69
CA HIS A 112 9.93 12.22 28.36
C HIS A 112 11.35 11.68 28.51
N ILE A 113 12.37 12.54 28.42
CA ILE A 113 13.77 12.13 28.56
C ILE A 113 14.08 11.37 29.86
N THR A 114 13.30 11.57 30.93
CA THR A 114 13.47 10.91 32.23
C THR A 114 12.59 9.66 32.44
N ASP A 115 11.87 9.15 31.44
CA ASP A 115 11.12 7.89 31.63
C ASP A 115 12.04 6.66 31.65
N GLY A 116 11.68 5.65 32.44
CA GLY A 116 12.45 4.41 32.58
C GLY A 116 12.66 3.64 31.25
N SER A 117 11.76 3.80 30.28
CA SER A 117 11.92 3.28 28.91
C SER A 117 13.14 3.88 28.20
N VAL A 118 13.41 5.17 28.41
CA VAL A 118 14.57 5.87 27.86
C VAL A 118 15.85 5.39 28.55
N ALA A 119 15.83 5.23 29.87
CA ALA A 119 16.97 4.67 30.61
C ALA A 119 17.31 3.23 30.15
N ALA A 120 16.30 2.38 29.92
CA ALA A 120 16.48 1.03 29.40
C ALA A 120 17.01 1.03 27.95
N TYR A 121 16.55 1.97 27.11
CA TYR A 121 17.06 2.16 25.75
C TYR A 121 18.53 2.60 25.75
N SER A 122 18.91 3.56 26.60
CA SER A 122 20.28 4.05 26.73
C SER A 122 21.22 2.99 27.28
N LYS A 123 20.79 2.16 28.24
CA LYS A 123 21.59 1.01 28.73
C LYS A 123 21.95 0.04 27.60
N ARG A 124 21.03 -0.19 26.66
CA ARG A 124 21.23 -1.08 25.51
C ARG A 124 22.10 -0.45 24.41
N ASN A 125 21.99 0.86 24.21
CA ASN A 125 22.67 1.61 23.16
C ASN A 125 23.61 2.69 23.78
N PRO A 126 24.62 2.30 24.57
CA PRO A 126 25.36 3.21 25.48
C PRO A 126 26.20 4.29 24.77
N ALA A 127 26.40 4.16 23.46
CA ALA A 127 27.12 5.13 22.64
C ALA A 127 26.25 6.26 22.06
N LEU A 128 24.91 6.15 22.13
CA LEU A 128 24.00 7.16 21.60
C LEU A 128 23.83 8.34 22.55
N SER A 129 24.12 9.55 22.06
CA SER A 129 23.97 10.78 22.83
C SER A 129 22.50 11.21 22.89
N VAL A 130 21.78 10.72 23.90
CA VAL A 130 20.39 11.11 24.20
C VAL A 130 20.36 12.53 24.79
N VAL A 131 19.60 13.42 24.15
CA VAL A 131 19.46 14.83 24.51
C VAL A 131 17.98 15.24 24.52
N PRO A 132 17.58 16.30 25.26
CA PRO A 132 16.19 16.73 25.29
C PRO A 132 15.79 17.41 23.98
N ASN A 133 14.64 17.01 23.43
CA ASN A 133 13.99 17.67 22.29
C ASN A 133 13.66 19.13 22.66
N ILE A 134 14.31 20.08 21.98
CA ILE A 134 14.22 21.53 22.24
C ILE A 134 12.80 22.10 22.23
N PHE A 135 11.84 21.43 21.58
CA PHE A 135 10.44 21.86 21.51
C PHE A 135 9.54 21.19 22.55
N ARG A 136 9.90 20.00 23.07
CA ARG A 136 8.95 19.08 23.75
C ARG A 136 9.47 18.44 25.04
N SER A 137 10.76 18.52 25.37
CA SER A 137 11.44 17.74 26.43
C SER A 137 11.32 16.21 26.28
N THR A 138 10.87 15.73 25.13
CA THR A 138 10.92 14.32 24.73
C THR A 138 12.33 13.92 24.29
N VAL A 139 12.53 12.66 23.90
CA VAL A 139 13.83 12.19 23.39
C VAL A 139 14.19 12.83 22.04
N ALA A 140 15.46 13.25 21.94
CA ALA A 140 16.18 13.52 20.70
C ALA A 140 17.61 12.95 20.83
N PHE A 141 18.37 12.95 19.73
CA PHE A 141 19.74 12.43 19.67
C PHE A 141 20.69 13.44 19.04
N GLN A 142 21.82 13.70 19.69
CA GLN A 142 22.95 14.38 19.03
C GLN A 142 23.69 13.35 18.16
N SER A 143 23.79 13.64 16.86
CA SER A 143 24.57 12.83 15.90
C SER A 143 26.04 13.25 15.93
N SER A 144 26.95 12.29 15.69
CA SER A 144 28.37 12.59 15.47
C SER A 144 28.68 12.83 13.98
N SER A 145 27.89 12.22 13.10
CA SER A 145 28.03 12.31 11.63
C SER A 145 27.32 13.52 11.00
N ALA A 146 26.28 14.07 11.64
CA ALA A 146 25.58 15.28 11.22
C ALA A 146 25.62 16.36 12.32
N PRO A 147 26.66 17.23 12.34
CA PRO A 147 26.72 18.36 13.27
C PRO A 147 25.62 19.41 12.99
N PRO A 148 25.30 20.31 13.94
CA PRO A 148 24.20 21.26 13.79
C PRO A 148 24.47 22.35 12.75
N VAL A 149 23.51 22.61 11.86
CA VAL A 149 23.61 23.68 10.84
C VAL A 149 23.01 24.99 11.35
N ASP A 150 23.85 25.84 11.97
CA ASP A 150 23.70 27.29 12.23
C ASP A 150 22.35 27.83 12.77
N ASN A 151 21.46 26.97 13.28
CA ASN A 151 20.12 27.33 13.75
C ASN A 151 19.77 26.71 15.12
N GLY A 152 20.76 26.21 15.86
CA GLY A 152 20.59 25.72 17.24
C GLY A 152 19.81 24.41 17.40
N VAL A 153 19.37 23.76 16.31
CA VAL A 153 18.70 22.45 16.35
C VAL A 153 19.74 21.33 16.54
N GLY A 154 20.28 21.24 17.76
CA GLY A 154 21.34 20.32 18.18
C GLY A 154 20.92 18.86 18.30
N GLY A 155 20.46 18.26 17.20
CA GLY A 155 20.14 16.83 17.12
C GLY A 155 19.06 16.47 16.10
N PHE A 156 18.68 15.19 16.13
CA PHE A 156 17.47 14.67 15.49
C PHE A 156 16.46 14.27 16.56
N THR A 157 15.23 14.74 16.42
CA THR A 157 14.08 14.24 17.17
C THR A 157 13.78 12.79 16.77
N VAL A 158 13.16 12.01 17.66
CA VAL A 158 12.69 10.65 17.31
C VAL A 158 11.72 10.72 16.12
N GLU A 159 10.89 11.76 16.06
CA GLU A 159 9.94 11.97 14.97
C GLU A 159 10.61 12.22 13.60
N GLU A 160 11.78 12.89 13.53
CA GLU A 160 12.57 12.99 12.29
C GLU A 160 13.15 11.62 11.86
N LEU A 161 13.75 10.88 12.79
CA LEU A 161 14.38 9.59 12.50
C LEU A 161 13.35 8.54 12.07
N LEU A 162 12.14 8.58 12.62
CA LEU A 162 11.01 7.77 12.17
C LEU A 162 10.46 8.25 10.82
N ALA A 163 10.35 9.56 10.60
CA ALA A 163 9.93 10.09 9.30
C ALA A 163 10.87 9.62 8.18
N MET A 164 12.19 9.67 8.41
CA MET A 164 13.17 9.17 7.44
C MET A 164 13.01 7.68 7.14
N GLN A 165 12.70 6.83 8.12
CA GLN A 165 12.40 5.39 7.91
C GLN A 165 11.10 5.20 7.13
N PHE A 166 10.03 5.93 7.47
CA PHE A 166 8.78 5.87 6.71
C PHE A 166 8.97 6.31 5.24
N LYS A 167 9.94 7.19 4.94
CA LYS A 167 10.29 7.52 3.56
C LYS A 167 11.06 6.43 2.81
N SER A 168 11.87 5.61 3.48
CA SER A 168 12.43 4.36 2.90
C SER A 168 11.29 3.42 2.48
N ILE A 169 10.35 3.18 3.41
CA ILE A 169 9.18 2.32 3.19
C ILE A 169 8.28 2.86 2.07
N VAL A 170 8.04 4.17 2.02
CA VAL A 170 7.28 4.81 0.94
C VAL A 170 8.01 4.71 -0.40
N HIS A 171 9.34 4.81 -0.45
CA HIS A 171 10.10 4.60 -1.70
C HIS A 171 9.94 3.16 -2.21
N ASN A 172 10.06 2.17 -1.32
CA ASN A 172 9.85 0.75 -1.65
C ASN A 172 8.40 0.49 -2.11
N ALA A 173 7.41 1.14 -1.48
CA ALA A 173 6.01 1.02 -1.84
C ALA A 173 5.67 1.75 -3.16
N GLU A 174 6.31 2.89 -3.46
CA GLU A 174 6.19 3.57 -4.76
C GLU A 174 6.87 2.77 -5.88
N ALA A 175 7.95 2.03 -5.58
CA ALA A 175 8.57 1.09 -6.52
C ALA A 175 7.63 -0.08 -6.85
N LEU A 176 7.05 -0.74 -5.85
CA LEU A 176 6.00 -1.76 -6.04
C LEU A 176 4.79 -1.21 -6.79
N ALA A 177 4.40 0.03 -6.50
CA ALA A 177 3.29 0.69 -7.18
C ALA A 177 3.59 1.08 -8.64
N GLY A 178 4.84 1.01 -9.09
CA GLY A 178 5.25 1.45 -10.43
C GLY A 178 5.18 2.97 -10.62
N ALA A 179 5.75 3.41 -11.75
CA ALA A 179 5.99 4.82 -12.06
C ALA A 179 4.74 5.71 -11.92
N ASN A 180 4.96 6.96 -11.50
CA ASN A 180 3.95 8.02 -11.31
C ASN A 180 2.91 7.80 -10.19
N THR A 181 2.87 6.65 -9.52
CA THR A 181 2.04 6.52 -8.30
C THR A 181 2.63 7.37 -7.17
N ARG A 182 1.76 8.01 -6.36
CA ARG A 182 2.15 8.74 -5.14
C ARG A 182 1.37 8.22 -3.94
N ILE A 183 2.09 7.75 -2.94
CA ILE A 183 1.50 7.20 -1.71
C ILE A 183 1.43 8.28 -0.65
N ARG A 184 0.25 8.44 -0.03
CA ARG A 184 -0.01 9.46 1.00
C ARG A 184 -0.85 8.96 2.16
N ASP A 185 -1.94 8.24 1.88
CA ASP A 185 -2.84 7.78 2.93
C ASP A 185 -2.30 6.51 3.58
N VAL A 186 -2.13 6.55 4.91
CA VAL A 186 -1.50 5.49 5.70
C VAL A 186 -2.38 5.06 6.88
N VAL A 187 -2.36 3.76 7.18
CA VAL A 187 -2.92 3.17 8.41
C VAL A 187 -1.78 2.52 9.19
N PHE A 188 -1.75 2.72 10.51
CA PHE A 188 -0.76 2.08 11.38
C PHE A 188 -1.40 1.00 12.25
N THR A 189 -0.72 -0.15 12.40
CA THR A 189 -0.95 -1.03 13.55
C THR A 189 -0.27 -0.41 14.78
N VAL A 190 -0.94 -0.49 15.93
CA VAL A 190 -0.41 -0.02 17.22
C VAL A 190 -0.85 -0.94 18.35
N PRO A 191 -0.08 -1.06 19.45
CA PRO A 191 -0.57 -1.77 20.62
C PRO A 191 -1.76 -0.99 21.21
N ALA A 192 -2.76 -1.69 21.72
CA ALA A 192 -3.94 -1.05 22.31
C ALA A 192 -3.58 -0.12 23.48
N PHE A 193 -2.47 -0.40 24.18
CA PHE A 193 -1.90 0.41 25.25
C PHE A 193 -1.03 1.59 24.79
N LEU A 194 -0.90 1.87 23.48
CA LEU A 194 -0.11 3.02 23.02
C LEU A 194 -0.77 4.33 23.52
N LYS A 195 0.01 5.19 24.20
CA LYS A 195 -0.44 6.43 24.85
C LYS A 195 -0.80 7.53 23.84
N ALA A 196 -1.42 8.60 24.35
CA ALA A 196 -1.78 9.78 23.55
C ALA A 196 -0.58 10.51 22.94
N GLU A 197 0.52 10.68 23.69
CA GLU A 197 1.73 11.33 23.15
C GLU A 197 2.52 10.44 22.18
N GLU A 198 2.57 9.13 22.44
CA GLU A 198 3.17 8.16 21.51
C GLU A 198 2.43 8.17 20.17
N ARG A 199 1.08 8.14 20.19
CA ARG A 199 0.24 8.31 18.98
C ARG A 199 0.45 9.67 18.31
N SER A 200 0.62 10.74 19.09
CA SER A 200 0.88 12.09 18.57
C SER A 200 2.23 12.19 17.87
N SER A 201 3.29 11.62 18.44
CA SER A 201 4.62 11.56 17.84
C SER A 201 4.66 10.65 16.62
N LEU A 202 3.96 9.52 16.62
CA LEU A 202 3.83 8.65 15.44
C LEU A 202 3.12 9.38 14.27
N LYS A 203 2.05 10.12 14.58
CA LYS A 203 1.34 10.97 13.62
C LYS A 203 2.21 12.12 13.09
N LEU A 204 3.02 12.74 13.94
CA LEU A 204 3.97 13.78 13.56
C LEU A 204 5.08 13.23 12.65
N ALA A 205 5.64 12.05 12.96
CA ALA A 205 6.62 11.38 12.11
C ALA A 205 6.04 11.03 10.72
N ALA A 206 4.78 10.56 10.67
CA ALA A 206 4.08 10.35 9.41
C ALA A 206 3.88 11.66 8.63
N GLU A 207 3.48 12.75 9.29
CA GLU A 207 3.29 14.06 8.64
C GLU A 207 4.63 14.63 8.11
N LEU A 208 5.73 14.49 8.86
CA LEU A 208 7.09 14.86 8.43
C LEU A 208 7.55 14.02 7.22
N ALA A 209 7.12 12.76 7.12
CA ALA A 209 7.37 11.92 5.95
C ALA A 209 6.54 12.34 4.71
N GLY A 210 5.46 13.10 4.91
CA GLY A 210 4.49 13.51 3.89
C GLY A 210 3.22 12.65 3.82
N LEU A 211 2.97 11.82 4.84
CA LEU A 211 1.85 10.89 4.94
C LEU A 211 0.69 11.48 5.76
N LYS A 212 -0.53 11.02 5.45
CA LYS A 212 -1.79 11.35 6.12
C LYS A 212 -2.34 10.10 6.80
N VAL A 213 -2.30 10.09 8.13
CA VAL A 213 -2.86 8.98 8.93
C VAL A 213 -4.39 8.97 8.81
N MET A 214 -4.93 7.90 8.22
CA MET A 214 -6.36 7.65 8.11
C MET A 214 -6.95 7.20 9.45
N SER A 215 -6.28 6.21 10.07
CA SER A 215 -6.66 5.54 11.31
C SER A 215 -5.50 4.76 11.93
N PHE A 216 -5.62 4.45 13.22
CA PHE A 216 -4.78 3.53 13.98
C PHE A 216 -5.61 2.29 14.37
N VAL A 217 -5.14 1.10 14.05
CA VAL A 217 -5.81 -0.18 14.36
C VAL A 217 -5.03 -0.91 15.46
N SER A 218 -5.70 -1.48 16.46
CA SER A 218 -4.99 -2.26 17.47
C SER A 218 -4.38 -3.54 16.86
N ASP A 219 -3.15 -3.89 17.23
CA ASP A 219 -2.39 -5.01 16.63
C ASP A 219 -3.22 -6.32 16.62
N GLY A 220 -3.86 -6.65 17.75
CA GLY A 220 -4.72 -7.84 17.88
C GLY A 220 -6.00 -7.79 17.04
N LEU A 221 -6.66 -6.63 16.94
CA LEU A 221 -7.81 -6.47 16.03
C LEU A 221 -7.38 -6.56 14.56
N ALA A 222 -6.20 -6.06 14.20
CA ALA A 222 -5.69 -6.15 12.84
C ALA A 222 -5.47 -7.61 12.42
N VAL A 223 -4.85 -8.44 13.26
CA VAL A 223 -4.76 -9.91 13.06
C VAL A 223 -6.17 -10.53 12.95
N GLY A 224 -7.11 -10.09 13.78
CA GLY A 224 -8.51 -10.53 13.70
C GLY A 224 -9.20 -10.20 12.38
N ILE A 225 -9.02 -8.97 11.87
CA ILE A 225 -9.55 -8.55 10.56
C ILE A 225 -8.96 -9.43 9.46
N ASN A 226 -7.65 -9.71 9.48
CA ASN A 226 -7.01 -10.60 8.53
C ASN A 226 -7.61 -12.02 8.58
N TYR A 227 -7.76 -12.62 9.77
CA TYR A 227 -8.40 -13.92 9.96
C TYR A 227 -9.84 -13.96 9.42
N ALA A 228 -10.59 -12.86 9.54
CA ALA A 228 -11.94 -12.72 9.01
C ALA A 228 -12.02 -12.48 7.49
N THR A 229 -10.92 -12.12 6.79
CA THR A 229 -10.96 -11.91 5.33
C THR A 229 -11.34 -13.18 4.57
N THR A 230 -10.79 -14.33 4.96
CA THR A 230 -11.00 -15.63 4.29
C THR A 230 -12.16 -16.46 4.86
N ARG A 231 -12.77 -16.04 5.97
CA ARG A 231 -13.75 -16.85 6.74
C ARG A 231 -15.16 -16.29 6.78
N THR A 232 -16.16 -17.15 6.92
CA THR A 232 -17.56 -16.77 7.18
C THR A 232 -18.05 -17.42 8.46
N PHE A 233 -18.52 -16.59 9.39
CA PHE A 233 -19.00 -16.98 10.70
C PHE A 233 -20.53 -17.03 10.72
N ASN A 234 -21.10 -17.85 11.60
CA ASN A 234 -22.55 -18.01 11.75
C ASN A 234 -23.14 -16.96 12.71
N GLU A 235 -24.45 -16.70 12.58
CA GLU A 235 -25.14 -15.74 13.44
C GLU A 235 -25.51 -16.31 14.82
N GLY A 236 -25.84 -17.61 14.89
CA GLY A 236 -26.21 -18.29 16.14
C GLY A 236 -25.06 -18.85 16.98
N SER A 237 -23.85 -18.94 16.43
CA SER A 237 -22.67 -19.53 17.11
C SER A 237 -21.45 -18.61 16.98
N PRO A 238 -21.24 -17.67 17.92
CA PRO A 238 -20.04 -16.83 17.92
C PRO A 238 -18.78 -17.67 18.24
N GLU A 239 -17.68 -17.36 17.55
CA GLU A 239 -16.36 -17.95 17.81
C GLU A 239 -15.51 -16.97 18.63
N TYR A 240 -14.88 -17.44 19.70
CA TYR A 240 -14.01 -16.67 20.58
C TYR A 240 -12.56 -17.08 20.41
N HIS A 241 -11.69 -16.15 20.02
CA HIS A 241 -10.26 -16.40 19.85
C HIS A 241 -9.42 -15.36 20.58
N ILE A 242 -8.33 -15.78 21.20
CA ILE A 242 -7.33 -14.87 21.77
C ILE A 242 -6.20 -14.71 20.76
N VAL A 243 -5.98 -13.51 20.22
CA VAL A 243 -4.71 -13.20 19.53
C VAL A 243 -3.68 -12.91 20.60
N TYR A 244 -2.69 -13.78 20.74
CA TYR A 244 -1.54 -13.57 21.63
C TYR A 244 -0.33 -13.15 20.79
N ASP A 245 0.06 -11.89 20.91
CA ASP A 245 1.21 -11.31 20.22
C ASP A 245 2.35 -11.06 21.20
N MET A 246 3.47 -11.78 21.05
CA MET A 246 4.70 -11.49 21.78
C MET A 246 5.79 -11.04 20.79
N GLY A 247 5.91 -9.72 20.65
CA GLY A 247 6.93 -9.08 19.83
C GLY A 247 8.28 -8.98 20.54
N ALA A 248 9.18 -8.17 19.99
CA ALA A 248 10.45 -7.86 20.64
C ALA A 248 10.27 -6.97 21.89
N GLY A 249 9.39 -5.97 21.84
CA GLY A 249 9.28 -4.97 22.91
C GLY A 249 8.15 -5.18 23.94
N SER A 250 7.13 -5.96 23.60
CA SER A 250 5.87 -6.05 24.37
C SER A 250 5.10 -7.33 24.06
N THR A 251 4.25 -7.73 25.02
CA THR A 251 3.26 -8.81 24.90
C THR A 251 1.84 -8.23 24.92
N THR A 252 0.93 -8.76 24.08
CA THR A 252 -0.51 -8.55 24.21
C THR A 252 -1.29 -9.84 24.08
N ALA A 253 -2.46 -9.89 24.71
CA ALA A 253 -3.50 -10.88 24.48
C ALA A 253 -4.81 -10.13 24.22
N THR A 254 -5.38 -10.28 23.03
CA THR A 254 -6.61 -9.61 22.60
C THR A 254 -7.69 -10.66 22.39
N LEU A 255 -8.71 -10.68 23.24
CA LEU A 255 -9.83 -11.60 23.12
C LEU A 255 -10.85 -11.02 22.13
N LEU A 256 -11.02 -11.72 21.02
CA LEU A 256 -11.89 -11.39 19.90
C LEU A 256 -13.11 -12.32 19.86
N ARG A 257 -14.26 -11.76 19.51
CA ARG A 257 -15.45 -12.51 19.09
C ARG A 257 -15.71 -12.29 17.60
N PHE A 258 -15.91 -13.39 16.89
CA PHE A 258 -16.30 -13.44 15.49
C PHE A 258 -17.75 -13.92 15.37
N GLN A 259 -18.57 -13.26 14.57
CA GLN A 259 -19.99 -13.62 14.41
C GLN A 259 -20.51 -13.17 13.04
N GLY A 260 -21.38 -13.96 12.42
CA GLY A 260 -22.16 -13.52 11.25
C GLY A 260 -23.37 -12.68 11.67
N ARG A 261 -23.86 -11.82 10.78
CA ARG A 261 -25.11 -11.08 11.02
C ARG A 261 -25.89 -10.86 9.73
N SER A 262 -27.15 -11.26 9.71
CA SER A 262 -28.09 -11.01 8.62
C SER A 262 -28.50 -9.54 8.61
N VAL A 263 -28.10 -8.79 7.59
CA VAL A 263 -28.48 -7.39 7.38
C VAL A 263 -29.33 -7.28 6.11
N LYS A 264 -30.43 -6.51 6.16
CA LYS A 264 -31.21 -6.19 4.96
C LYS A 264 -30.42 -5.22 4.07
N ASP A 265 -30.09 -5.63 2.85
CA ASP A 265 -29.53 -4.74 1.82
C ASP A 265 -30.67 -3.92 1.18
N VAL A 266 -30.39 -2.70 0.72
CA VAL A 266 -31.42 -1.81 0.18
C VAL A 266 -31.87 -2.31 -1.19
N GLY A 267 -33.07 -2.91 -1.24
CA GLY A 267 -33.64 -3.49 -2.46
C GLY A 267 -33.12 -4.89 -2.83
N ARG A 268 -32.49 -5.62 -1.88
CA ARG A 268 -31.99 -6.99 -2.11
C ARG A 268 -32.27 -7.95 -0.95
N PHE A 269 -32.02 -9.23 -1.18
CA PHE A 269 -32.04 -10.30 -0.17
C PHE A 269 -31.11 -9.98 1.02
N ASN A 270 -31.36 -10.63 2.16
CA ASN A 270 -30.51 -10.51 3.35
C ASN A 270 -29.04 -10.86 3.03
N LYS A 271 -28.11 -10.02 3.49
CA LYS A 271 -26.67 -10.17 3.33
C LYS A 271 -26.03 -10.50 4.67
N THR A 272 -25.25 -11.58 4.74
CA THR A 272 -24.50 -11.93 5.96
C THR A 272 -23.22 -11.11 6.06
N VAL A 273 -23.26 -10.07 6.89
CA VAL A 273 -22.08 -9.27 7.26
C VAL A 273 -21.27 -10.00 8.33
N GLN A 274 -19.96 -9.83 8.35
CA GLN A 274 -19.10 -10.39 9.39
C GLN A 274 -18.83 -9.35 10.48
N GLU A 275 -18.96 -9.70 11.76
CA GLU A 275 -18.58 -8.86 12.90
C GLU A 275 -17.31 -9.42 13.57
N VAL A 276 -16.34 -8.54 13.82
CA VAL A 276 -15.14 -8.81 14.63
C VAL A 276 -15.11 -7.79 15.77
N ALA A 277 -15.24 -8.28 17.01
CA ALA A 277 -15.33 -7.42 18.19
C ALA A 277 -14.29 -7.82 19.24
N VAL A 278 -13.46 -6.85 19.65
CA VAL A 278 -12.61 -6.98 20.83
C VAL A 278 -13.51 -6.96 22.08
N LEU A 279 -13.33 -7.95 22.96
CA LEU A 279 -14.05 -8.09 24.23
C LEU A 279 -13.15 -7.88 25.46
N GLY A 280 -11.85 -8.18 25.36
CA GLY A 280 -10.90 -7.97 26.44
C GLY A 280 -9.47 -7.86 25.96
N ILE A 281 -8.64 -7.12 26.72
CA ILE A 281 -7.25 -6.79 26.36
C ILE A 281 -6.38 -6.92 27.60
N GLY A 282 -5.46 -7.88 27.60
CA GLY A 282 -4.33 -7.93 28.53
C GLY A 282 -3.03 -7.59 27.81
N TYR A 283 -2.06 -6.99 28.50
CA TYR A 283 -0.79 -6.61 27.88
C TYR A 283 0.32 -6.43 28.91
N ASP A 284 1.57 -6.66 28.49
CA ASP A 284 2.77 -6.25 29.21
C ASP A 284 3.63 -5.41 28.26
N ALA A 285 3.81 -4.13 28.58
CA ALA A 285 4.53 -3.16 27.74
C ALA A 285 6.07 -3.26 27.85
N GLU A 286 6.59 -4.15 28.69
CA GLU A 286 8.02 -4.31 29.01
C GLU A 286 8.55 -5.73 28.72
N LEU A 287 7.70 -6.75 28.68
CA LEU A 287 8.03 -8.14 28.34
C LEU A 287 8.10 -8.35 26.82
N GLY A 288 9.16 -8.96 26.31
CA GLY A 288 9.28 -9.30 24.89
C GLY A 288 10.61 -9.97 24.55
N GLY A 289 10.82 -10.27 23.27
CA GLY A 289 12.07 -10.88 22.78
C GLY A 289 13.34 -10.08 23.13
N ASP A 290 13.25 -8.76 23.28
CA ASP A 290 14.34 -7.89 23.76
C ASP A 290 14.77 -8.23 25.19
N LEU A 291 13.82 -8.54 26.07
CA LEU A 291 14.12 -8.89 27.46
C LEU A 291 14.89 -10.22 27.51
N PHE A 292 14.51 -11.17 26.67
CA PHE A 292 15.22 -12.45 26.56
C PHE A 292 16.58 -12.29 25.87
N ASN A 293 16.72 -11.37 24.90
CA ASN A 293 18.01 -11.00 24.33
C ASN A 293 18.93 -10.37 25.40
N GLN A 294 18.39 -9.64 26.38
CA GLN A 294 19.16 -9.04 27.47
C GLN A 294 19.73 -10.11 28.43
N GLU A 295 18.97 -11.16 28.76
CA GLU A 295 19.48 -12.28 29.56
C GLU A 295 20.63 -13.00 28.82
N VAL A 296 20.47 -13.29 27.52
CA VAL A 296 21.53 -13.90 26.71
C VAL A 296 22.74 -12.97 26.55
N PHE A 297 22.54 -11.65 26.47
CA PHE A 297 23.63 -10.67 26.45
C PHE A 297 24.46 -10.72 27.74
N GLU A 298 23.82 -10.86 28.91
CA GLU A 298 24.54 -10.98 30.18
C GLU A 298 25.31 -12.31 30.28
N ILE A 299 24.74 -13.43 29.81
CA ILE A 299 25.47 -14.71 29.69
C ILE A 299 26.75 -14.53 28.85
N LEU A 300 26.63 -13.95 27.66
CA LEU A 300 27.78 -13.73 26.76
C LEU A 300 28.82 -12.78 27.35
N LEU A 301 28.38 -11.76 28.08
CA LEU A 301 29.25 -10.78 28.72
C LEU A 301 30.02 -11.37 29.91
N ASP A 302 29.35 -12.14 30.78
CA ASP A 302 30.00 -12.82 31.91
C ASP A 302 30.97 -13.90 31.45
N ASP A 303 30.62 -14.66 30.41
CA ASP A 303 31.49 -15.67 29.82
C ASP A 303 32.70 -15.04 29.10
N PHE A 304 32.54 -13.90 28.42
CA PHE A 304 33.67 -13.12 27.90
C PHE A 304 34.60 -12.62 29.00
N VAL A 305 34.08 -11.94 30.03
CA VAL A 305 34.89 -11.43 31.15
C VAL A 305 35.58 -12.56 31.92
N ASN A 306 35.03 -13.77 31.89
CA ASN A 306 35.65 -14.96 32.47
C ASN A 306 36.69 -15.67 31.58
N ASN A 307 36.80 -15.30 30.30
CA ASN A 307 37.79 -15.87 29.37
C ASN A 307 39.23 -15.60 29.85
N PRO A 308 40.18 -16.57 29.74
CA PRO A 308 41.56 -16.37 30.18
C PRO A 308 42.24 -15.12 29.62
N LYS A 309 42.03 -14.76 28.35
CA LYS A 309 42.60 -13.54 27.74
C LYS A 309 41.97 -12.27 28.32
N ALA A 310 40.65 -12.25 28.47
CA ALA A 310 39.93 -11.10 29.03
C ALA A 310 40.29 -10.85 30.50
N LYS A 311 40.49 -11.93 31.27
CA LYS A 311 40.97 -11.87 32.67
C LYS A 311 42.32 -11.18 32.84
N GLU A 312 43.14 -11.10 31.80
CA GLU A 312 44.39 -10.32 31.87
C GLU A 312 44.14 -8.82 31.88
N LEU A 313 43.07 -8.35 31.23
CA LEU A 313 42.66 -6.94 31.22
C LEU A 313 42.18 -6.46 32.60
N LEU A 314 41.74 -7.37 33.50
CA LEU A 314 41.36 -7.03 34.87
C LEU A 314 42.54 -6.47 35.70
N LYS A 315 43.79 -6.61 35.22
CA LYS A 315 44.98 -5.96 35.80
C LYS A 315 45.02 -4.45 35.52
N GLU A 316 44.38 -4.01 34.43
CA GLU A 316 44.29 -2.61 34.00
C GLU A 316 42.93 -1.99 34.33
N ASP A 317 41.86 -2.78 34.23
CA ASP A 317 40.46 -2.37 34.27
C ASP A 317 39.67 -3.27 35.24
N LEU A 318 39.58 -2.83 36.50
CA LEU A 318 38.92 -3.56 37.58
C LEU A 318 37.40 -3.73 37.38
N ASP A 319 36.79 -2.97 36.45
CA ASP A 319 35.36 -3.05 36.11
C ASP A 319 35.15 -3.33 34.60
N LEU A 320 36.00 -4.23 34.06
CA LEU A 320 35.94 -4.69 32.67
C LEU A 320 34.52 -5.09 32.23
N LYS A 321 33.68 -5.62 33.13
CA LYS A 321 32.28 -5.94 32.81
C LYS A 321 31.49 -4.70 32.43
N ASN A 322 31.56 -3.60 33.19
CA ASN A 322 30.91 -2.36 32.81
C ASN A 322 31.61 -1.65 31.65
N THR A 323 32.93 -1.68 31.55
CA THR A 323 33.66 -1.09 30.42
C THR A 323 33.29 -1.74 29.09
N VAL A 324 33.21 -3.08 29.04
CA VAL A 324 32.76 -3.82 27.84
C VAL A 324 31.27 -3.60 27.57
N ARG A 325 30.42 -3.57 28.62
CA ARG A 325 28.98 -3.29 28.51
C ARG A 325 28.69 -1.89 27.95
N THR A 326 29.51 -0.89 28.29
CA THR A 326 29.33 0.51 27.87
C THR A 326 30.08 0.86 26.59
N ASN A 327 31.07 0.07 26.17
CA ASN A 327 31.73 0.24 24.89
C ASN A 327 30.76 -0.07 23.71
N GLY A 328 30.37 0.97 22.96
CA GLY A 328 29.36 0.84 21.90
C GLY A 328 29.67 -0.21 20.82
N ARG A 329 30.94 -0.44 20.47
CA ARG A 329 31.35 -1.47 19.50
C ARG A 329 31.16 -2.87 20.07
N ALA A 330 31.61 -3.11 21.30
CA ALA A 330 31.46 -4.40 21.97
C ALA A 330 29.99 -4.70 22.31
N ALA A 331 29.25 -3.73 22.84
CA ALA A 331 27.82 -3.84 23.14
C ALA A 331 26.99 -4.16 21.88
N SER A 332 27.24 -3.48 20.76
CA SER A 332 26.56 -3.76 19.48
C SER A 332 26.84 -5.17 18.95
N LYS A 333 28.09 -5.64 19.06
CA LYS A 333 28.48 -7.02 18.71
C LYS A 333 27.76 -8.05 19.59
N LEU A 334 27.82 -7.87 20.92
CA LEU A 334 27.17 -8.74 21.89
C LEU A 334 25.64 -8.78 21.72
N TRP A 335 24.98 -7.65 21.44
CA TRP A 335 23.53 -7.61 21.23
C TRP A 335 23.10 -8.35 19.95
N LYS A 336 23.84 -8.17 18.85
CA LYS A 336 23.61 -8.90 17.60
C LYS A 336 23.77 -10.41 17.81
N GLU A 337 24.81 -10.83 18.53
CA GLU A 337 25.07 -12.24 18.80
C GLU A 337 24.09 -12.85 19.83
N ALA A 338 23.70 -12.12 20.87
CA ALA A 338 22.67 -12.55 21.82
C ALA A 338 21.33 -12.82 21.13
N THR A 339 20.97 -11.95 20.18
CA THR A 339 19.78 -12.12 19.33
C THR A 339 19.90 -13.38 18.46
N ARG A 340 21.07 -13.64 17.85
CA ARG A 340 21.34 -14.87 17.08
C ARG A 340 21.24 -16.12 17.96
N VAL A 341 21.85 -16.10 19.14
CA VAL A 341 21.85 -17.23 20.10
C VAL A 341 20.42 -17.55 20.54
N ARG A 342 19.60 -16.56 20.94
CA ARG A 342 18.19 -16.81 21.31
C ARG A 342 17.38 -17.42 20.17
N GLN A 343 17.59 -16.96 18.94
CA GLN A 343 16.94 -17.52 17.75
C GLN A 343 17.37 -18.98 17.51
N ILE A 344 18.67 -19.28 17.61
CA ILE A 344 19.20 -20.65 17.44
C ILE A 344 18.70 -21.60 18.53
N LEU A 345 18.70 -21.18 19.80
CA LEU A 345 18.19 -21.97 20.94
C LEU A 345 16.67 -22.20 20.88
N SER A 346 15.94 -21.40 20.11
CA SER A 346 14.52 -21.63 19.85
C SER A 346 14.26 -22.85 18.95
N ALA A 347 15.25 -23.28 18.16
CA ALA A 347 15.20 -24.51 17.35
C ALA A 347 16.07 -25.64 17.95
N ASN A 348 17.30 -25.33 18.37
CA ASN A 348 18.33 -26.28 18.82
C ASN A 348 18.41 -26.36 20.36
N ALA A 349 18.92 -27.48 20.89
CA ALA A 349 19.04 -27.69 22.33
C ALA A 349 20.21 -26.91 22.97
N ASP A 350 21.25 -26.62 22.20
CA ASP A 350 22.39 -25.79 22.62
C ASP A 350 23.03 -25.07 21.42
N THR A 351 24.00 -24.19 21.71
CA THR A 351 24.84 -23.52 20.72
C THR A 351 26.14 -22.99 21.33
N VAL A 352 27.03 -22.46 20.49
CA VAL A 352 28.23 -21.71 20.86
C VAL A 352 28.25 -20.40 20.09
N ALA A 353 28.53 -19.31 20.78
CA ALA A 353 28.72 -17.99 20.21
C ALA A 353 30.17 -17.77 19.79
N SER A 354 30.39 -16.92 18.78
CA SER A 354 31.73 -16.54 18.34
C SER A 354 31.71 -15.11 17.80
N ILE A 355 32.59 -14.26 18.35
CA ILE A 355 32.71 -12.84 18.00
C ILE A 355 34.20 -12.51 17.84
N GLU A 356 34.65 -12.34 16.61
CA GLU A 356 35.99 -11.87 16.27
C GLU A 356 36.26 -10.48 16.87
N SER A 357 37.43 -10.29 17.48
CA SER A 357 37.93 -9.03 18.05
C SER A 357 36.84 -8.23 18.80
N LEU A 358 36.23 -8.84 19.82
CA LEU A 358 35.11 -8.27 20.57
C LEU A 358 35.53 -6.97 21.29
N TYR A 359 36.65 -7.01 22.02
CA TYR A 359 37.21 -5.88 22.75
C TYR A 359 38.73 -6.04 22.90
N LYS A 360 39.50 -4.93 22.78
CA LYS A 360 40.98 -4.91 22.76
C LYS A 360 41.60 -6.06 21.92
N ASP A 361 41.02 -6.29 20.74
CA ASP A 361 41.41 -7.32 19.76
C ASP A 361 41.48 -8.76 20.30
N ILE A 362 40.73 -9.02 21.39
CA ILE A 362 40.47 -10.37 21.90
C ILE A 362 39.28 -10.97 21.15
N ASP A 363 39.51 -12.05 20.41
CA ASP A 363 38.45 -12.90 19.89
C ASP A 363 37.72 -13.61 21.03
N PHE A 364 36.39 -13.52 21.02
CA PHE A 364 35.53 -14.21 21.95
C PHE A 364 34.92 -15.45 21.29
N ARG A 365 35.04 -16.59 21.96
CA ARG A 365 34.25 -17.80 21.70
C ARG A 365 33.65 -18.23 23.02
N SER A 366 32.35 -18.49 23.05
CA SER A 366 31.68 -18.80 24.31
C SER A 366 31.89 -20.24 24.78
N SER A 367 31.63 -20.47 26.07
CA SER A 367 31.23 -21.79 26.56
C SER A 367 29.90 -22.26 25.91
N LYS A 368 29.51 -23.53 26.13
CA LYS A 368 28.30 -24.09 25.50
C LYS A 368 27.04 -23.57 26.18
N ILE A 369 26.28 -22.73 25.47
CA ILE A 369 25.02 -22.16 25.95
C ILE A 369 23.90 -23.15 25.65
N THR A 370 23.11 -23.54 26.65
CA THR A 370 22.00 -24.49 26.46
C THR A 370 20.64 -23.81 26.53
N ARG A 371 19.63 -24.41 25.88
CA ARG A 371 18.24 -24.02 26.03
C ARG A 371 17.81 -24.11 27.49
N ALA A 372 18.15 -25.20 28.19
CA ALA A 372 17.78 -25.40 29.59
C ALA A 372 18.26 -24.25 30.50
N THR A 373 19.52 -23.81 30.34
CA THR A 373 20.10 -22.67 31.08
C THR A 373 19.36 -21.36 30.78
N LEU A 374 18.95 -21.12 29.54
CA LEU A 374 18.13 -19.96 29.20
C LEU A 374 16.72 -20.07 29.82
N GLU A 375 16.07 -21.22 29.71
CA GLU A 375 14.70 -21.42 30.22
C GLU A 375 14.64 -21.33 31.76
N GLU A 376 15.70 -21.72 32.47
CA GLU A 376 15.87 -21.50 33.91
C GLU A 376 15.90 -20.00 34.26
N LEU A 377 16.65 -19.18 33.51
CA LEU A 377 16.66 -17.72 33.67
C LEU A 377 15.32 -17.08 33.28
N LEU A 378 14.61 -17.62 32.29
CA LEU A 378 13.30 -17.13 31.87
C LEU A 378 12.16 -17.51 32.82
N ALA A 379 12.36 -18.46 33.75
CA ALA A 379 11.35 -18.89 34.72
C ALA A 379 10.75 -17.72 35.54
N GLN A 380 11.58 -16.72 35.87
CA GLN A 380 11.16 -15.50 36.58
C GLN A 380 10.07 -14.68 35.83
N TYR A 381 9.89 -14.90 34.52
CA TYR A 381 8.92 -14.21 33.68
C TYR A 381 7.64 -15.02 33.41
N GLU A 382 7.51 -16.24 33.93
CA GLU A 382 6.35 -17.13 33.68
C GLU A 382 5.00 -16.46 33.98
N ALA A 383 4.89 -15.81 35.15
CA ALA A 383 3.67 -15.09 35.53
C ALA A 383 3.35 -13.91 34.59
N ARG A 384 4.37 -13.27 33.99
CA ARG A 384 4.20 -12.16 33.04
C ARG A 384 3.82 -12.62 31.64
N ILE A 385 4.21 -13.83 31.24
CA ILE A 385 3.79 -14.48 29.99
C ILE A 385 2.29 -14.84 30.06
N THR A 386 1.84 -15.38 31.18
CA THR A 386 0.46 -15.88 31.35
C THR A 386 -0.55 -14.78 31.71
N LYS A 387 -0.16 -13.75 32.47
CA LYS A 387 -1.07 -12.68 32.94
C LYS A 387 -1.85 -11.94 31.83
N PRO A 388 -1.28 -11.61 30.65
CA PRO A 388 -2.07 -11.02 29.57
C PRO A 388 -3.28 -11.86 29.17
N ILE A 389 -3.14 -13.19 29.15
CA ILE A 389 -4.24 -14.11 28.79
C ILE A 389 -5.34 -14.06 29.87
N THR A 390 -4.99 -14.11 31.15
CA THR A 390 -5.98 -14.07 32.25
C THR A 390 -6.65 -12.70 32.37
N ASP A 391 -5.91 -11.61 32.18
CA ASP A 391 -6.46 -10.25 32.11
C ASP A 391 -7.50 -10.14 30.97
N ALA A 392 -7.15 -10.60 29.76
CA ALA A 392 -8.05 -10.52 28.60
C ALA A 392 -9.35 -11.30 28.79
N ILE A 393 -9.28 -12.51 29.35
CA ILE A 393 -10.45 -13.35 29.66
C ILE A 393 -11.30 -12.70 30.77
N SER A 394 -10.66 -12.18 31.82
CA SER A 394 -11.34 -11.51 32.94
C SER A 394 -12.10 -10.26 32.49
N ILE A 395 -11.50 -9.44 31.62
CA ILE A 395 -12.14 -8.23 31.06
C ILE A 395 -13.30 -8.59 30.13
N ALA A 396 -13.17 -9.67 29.35
CA ALA A 396 -14.23 -10.15 28.47
C ALA A 396 -15.42 -10.77 29.21
N ASN A 397 -15.23 -11.17 30.48
CA ASN A 397 -16.23 -11.86 31.32
C ASN A 397 -16.82 -13.12 30.61
N ILE A 398 -15.94 -13.98 30.10
CA ILE A 398 -16.26 -15.33 29.63
C ILE A 398 -15.35 -16.36 30.32
N ALA A 399 -15.75 -17.63 30.35
CA ALA A 399 -14.90 -18.69 30.85
C ALA A 399 -13.81 -19.07 29.83
N LEU A 400 -12.63 -19.50 30.31
CA LEU A 400 -11.55 -20.03 29.46
C LEU A 400 -12.02 -21.19 28.56
N SER A 401 -12.96 -22.01 29.05
CA SER A 401 -13.57 -23.11 28.29
C SER A 401 -14.38 -22.67 27.08
N GLU A 402 -14.86 -21.42 27.04
CA GLU A 402 -15.58 -20.83 25.89
C GLU A 402 -14.62 -20.34 24.79
N VAL A 403 -13.32 -20.18 25.08
CA VAL A 403 -12.32 -19.78 24.08
C VAL A 403 -12.06 -20.96 23.13
N ASN A 404 -12.36 -20.78 21.85
CA ASN A 404 -12.17 -21.81 20.83
C ASN A 404 -10.68 -22.15 20.65
N THR A 405 -9.86 -21.15 20.31
CA THR A 405 -8.38 -21.29 20.20
C THR A 405 -7.67 -19.97 20.50
N LEU A 406 -6.39 -20.06 20.85
CA LEU A 406 -5.45 -18.93 20.92
C LEU A 406 -4.62 -18.89 19.63
N ILE A 407 -4.68 -17.77 18.91
CA ILE A 407 -3.95 -17.51 17.67
C ILE A 407 -2.59 -16.90 18.02
N VAL A 408 -1.52 -17.56 17.60
CA VAL A 408 -0.13 -17.12 17.86
C VAL A 408 0.31 -16.03 16.88
N HIS A 409 0.83 -14.93 17.41
CA HIS A 409 1.45 -13.85 16.66
C HIS A 409 2.77 -13.40 17.33
N GLY A 410 3.64 -12.72 16.59
CA GLY A 410 4.86 -12.13 17.13
C GLY A 410 6.06 -13.08 17.21
N GLY A 411 7.25 -12.50 17.04
CA GLY A 411 8.49 -13.25 16.84
C GLY A 411 9.05 -13.99 18.07
N ALA A 412 8.64 -13.61 19.28
CA ALA A 412 9.17 -14.19 20.52
C ALA A 412 8.39 -15.42 21.02
N VAL A 413 7.14 -15.63 20.58
CA VAL A 413 6.38 -16.87 20.88
C VAL A 413 7.06 -18.12 20.31
N ARG A 414 7.94 -17.94 19.32
CA ARG A 414 8.80 -19.00 18.76
C ARG A 414 9.79 -19.60 19.78
N THR A 415 10.04 -18.96 20.93
CA THR A 415 10.89 -19.51 21.98
C THR A 415 10.13 -20.59 22.79
N PRO A 416 10.59 -21.87 22.83
CA PRO A 416 9.82 -23.02 23.34
C PRO A 416 9.27 -22.92 24.76
N PHE A 417 9.94 -22.17 25.65
CA PHE A 417 9.40 -21.83 26.98
C PHE A 417 8.07 -21.08 26.90
N VAL A 418 7.98 -20.05 26.05
CA VAL A 418 6.76 -19.26 25.86
C VAL A 418 5.64 -20.13 25.29
N GLY A 419 5.95 -20.94 24.26
CA GLY A 419 4.99 -21.87 23.67
C GLY A 419 4.34 -22.78 24.70
N ARG A 420 5.16 -23.47 25.52
CA ARG A 420 4.67 -24.35 26.59
C ARG A 420 3.82 -23.61 27.63
N LYS A 421 4.24 -22.41 28.07
CA LYS A 421 3.44 -21.64 29.05
C LYS A 421 2.11 -21.12 28.51
N ILE A 422 1.95 -21.06 27.19
CA ILE A 422 0.66 -20.79 26.54
C ILE A 422 -0.16 -22.08 26.39
N GLU A 423 0.47 -23.20 26.04
CA GLU A 423 -0.17 -24.53 25.97
C GLU A 423 -0.71 -24.96 27.35
N ASP A 424 0.11 -24.82 28.40
CA ASP A 424 -0.20 -25.09 29.81
C ASP A 424 -1.48 -24.35 30.27
N ILE A 425 -1.56 -23.04 30.01
CA ILE A 425 -2.70 -22.21 30.45
C ILE A 425 -3.94 -22.35 29.56
N MET A 426 -3.78 -22.64 28.27
CA MET A 426 -4.92 -22.91 27.38
C MET A 426 -5.53 -24.31 27.60
N GLY A 427 -4.81 -25.20 28.28
CA GLY A 427 -5.25 -26.55 28.63
C GLY A 427 -4.90 -27.63 27.60
N GLY A 428 -4.08 -27.31 26.59
CA GLY A 428 -3.69 -28.25 25.53
C GLY A 428 -3.12 -27.57 24.29
N ALA A 429 -2.36 -28.34 23.50
CA ALA A 429 -1.73 -27.85 22.26
C ALA A 429 -2.74 -27.71 21.10
N GLU A 430 -3.85 -28.45 21.13
CA GLU A 430 -4.96 -28.36 20.18
C GLU A 430 -5.72 -27.03 20.25
N LYS A 431 -5.61 -26.30 21.38
CA LYS A 431 -6.07 -24.92 21.51
C LYS A 431 -5.17 -23.90 20.80
N ILE A 432 -3.98 -24.26 20.33
CA ILE A 432 -2.99 -23.31 19.79
C ILE A 432 -3.07 -23.24 18.26
N SER A 433 -3.69 -22.17 17.76
CA SER A 433 -3.91 -21.92 16.34
C SER A 433 -2.69 -21.24 15.68
N LYS A 434 -2.24 -21.85 14.58
CA LYS A 434 -1.19 -21.36 13.67
C LYS A 434 -1.77 -20.99 12.29
N GLN A 435 -3.06 -20.65 12.25
CA GLN A 435 -3.84 -20.45 11.02
C GLN A 435 -3.65 -19.07 10.35
N VAL A 436 -2.70 -18.26 10.83
CA VAL A 436 -2.37 -16.92 10.30
C VAL A 436 -0.84 -16.76 10.27
N ASN A 437 -0.31 -15.87 9.43
CA ASN A 437 1.13 -15.60 9.38
C ASN A 437 1.54 -14.64 10.52
N PRO A 438 2.36 -15.07 11.50
CA PRO A 438 2.67 -14.29 12.71
C PRO A 438 3.63 -13.10 12.48
N ASP A 439 4.13 -12.91 11.26
CA ASP A 439 4.93 -11.74 10.86
C ASP A 439 4.18 -10.75 9.95
N GLU A 440 3.01 -11.12 9.38
CA GLU A 440 2.33 -10.34 8.32
C GLU A 440 0.83 -10.04 8.59
N SER A 441 0.16 -10.80 9.45
CA SER A 441 -1.31 -10.73 9.56
C SER A 441 -1.81 -9.39 10.09
N ALA A 442 -1.07 -8.75 11.00
CA ALA A 442 -1.37 -7.40 11.49
C ALA A 442 -1.33 -6.36 10.36
N VAL A 443 -0.25 -6.28 9.58
CA VAL A 443 -0.14 -5.27 8.50
C VAL A 443 -1.18 -5.51 7.39
N LEU A 444 -1.43 -6.77 7.02
CA LEU A 444 -2.44 -7.12 6.02
C LEU A 444 -3.85 -6.73 6.49
N GLY A 445 -4.20 -7.01 7.74
CA GLY A 445 -5.51 -6.66 8.30
C GLY A 445 -5.73 -5.15 8.47
N ALA A 446 -4.70 -4.40 8.87
CA ALA A 446 -4.78 -2.93 8.95
C ALA A 446 -4.86 -2.27 7.56
N THR A 447 -4.15 -2.82 6.56
CA THR A 447 -4.24 -2.33 5.16
C THR A 447 -5.62 -2.63 4.57
N PHE A 448 -6.18 -3.83 4.82
CA PHE A 448 -7.56 -4.18 4.46
C PHE A 448 -8.58 -3.23 5.12
N LYS A 449 -8.37 -2.87 6.39
CA LYS A 449 -9.18 -1.90 7.11
C LYS A 449 -9.08 -0.50 6.49
N GLY A 450 -7.88 -0.07 6.09
CA GLY A 450 -7.67 1.17 5.33
C GLY A 450 -8.36 1.17 3.96
N ALA A 451 -8.33 0.05 3.24
CA ALA A 451 -9.04 -0.13 1.97
C ALA A 451 -10.56 0.01 2.13
N ALA A 452 -11.12 -0.51 3.23
CA ALA A 452 -12.53 -0.33 3.57
C ALA A 452 -12.85 1.15 3.91
N GLU A 453 -11.95 1.85 4.59
CA GLU A 453 -12.14 3.23 5.02
C GLU A 453 -11.86 4.29 3.94
N SER A 454 -11.16 3.95 2.85
CA SER A 454 -10.93 4.89 1.73
C SER A 454 -12.13 5.05 0.81
N GLY A 455 -13.03 4.05 0.78
CA GLY A 455 -14.15 3.98 -0.18
C GLY A 455 -13.72 3.67 -1.62
N ALA A 456 -12.42 3.61 -1.92
CA ALA A 456 -11.89 3.35 -3.26
C ALA A 456 -11.93 1.84 -3.64
N PHE A 457 -12.17 0.95 -2.67
CA PHE A 457 -12.14 -0.50 -2.87
C PHE A 457 -13.44 -1.17 -2.43
N LYS A 458 -13.96 -2.06 -3.29
CA LYS A 458 -15.08 -2.94 -2.94
C LYS A 458 -14.57 -4.19 -2.21
N VAL A 459 -14.26 -4.05 -0.93
CA VAL A 459 -13.82 -5.16 -0.06
C VAL A 459 -15.00 -5.91 0.58
N LYS A 460 -14.71 -7.07 1.18
CA LYS A 460 -15.66 -7.83 2.01
C LYS A 460 -16.09 -7.02 3.23
N GLU A 461 -17.38 -6.96 3.52
CA GLU A 461 -17.89 -6.18 4.65
C GLU A 461 -17.59 -6.88 5.98
N ILE A 462 -16.62 -6.33 6.71
CA ILE A 462 -16.24 -6.74 8.06
C ILE A 462 -16.46 -5.53 9.00
N ARG A 463 -17.41 -5.64 9.91
CA ARG A 463 -17.70 -4.62 10.93
C ARG A 463 -16.83 -4.85 12.15
N THR A 464 -16.11 -3.81 12.54
CA THR A 464 -15.03 -3.87 13.54
C THR A 464 -15.38 -3.08 14.79
N GLN A 465 -15.33 -3.70 15.97
CA GLN A 465 -15.43 -3.01 17.26
C GLN A 465 -14.14 -3.20 18.06
N ASP A 466 -13.50 -2.09 18.44
CA ASP A 466 -12.27 -2.06 19.25
C ASP A 466 -12.54 -1.49 20.66
N LEU A 467 -11.62 -1.70 21.61
CA LEU A 467 -11.67 -1.17 22.98
C LEU A 467 -10.46 -0.27 23.27
N GLY A 468 -10.69 0.88 23.91
CA GLY A 468 -9.61 1.73 24.42
C GLY A 468 -9.06 1.17 25.73
N ALA A 469 -7.77 0.85 25.79
CA ALA A 469 -7.14 0.26 26.99
C ALA A 469 -7.24 1.18 28.23
N PHE A 470 -7.21 2.50 28.04
CA PHE A 470 -7.19 3.49 29.12
C PHE A 470 -8.57 4.06 29.46
N GLY A 471 -8.79 4.34 30.74
CA GLY A 471 -9.94 5.13 31.19
C GLY A 471 -9.76 6.61 30.86
N VAL A 472 -10.86 7.35 30.68
CA VAL A 472 -10.86 8.81 30.51
C VAL A 472 -11.64 9.46 31.63
N SER A 473 -11.05 10.47 32.26
CA SER A 473 -11.72 11.34 33.22
C SER A 473 -11.88 12.76 32.69
N ILE A 474 -12.82 13.52 33.27
CA ILE A 474 -12.78 14.98 33.26
C ILE A 474 -12.37 15.51 34.63
N LYS A 475 -11.70 16.67 34.63
CA LYS A 475 -11.29 17.43 35.81
C LYS A 475 -11.87 18.84 35.72
N TYR A 476 -12.63 19.27 36.72
CA TYR A 476 -13.32 20.57 36.72
C TYR A 476 -13.55 21.12 38.12
N LYS A 477 -13.72 22.44 38.26
CA LYS A 477 -14.20 23.07 39.50
C LYS A 477 -15.73 23.07 39.51
N LYS A 478 -16.36 22.76 40.65
CA LYS A 478 -17.83 22.73 40.75
C LYS A 478 -18.45 24.08 40.44
N ASP A 479 -17.99 25.12 41.13
CA ASP A 479 -18.34 26.53 40.98
C ASP A 479 -17.05 27.37 40.76
N ALA A 480 -17.14 28.70 40.73
CA ALA A 480 -15.99 29.58 40.48
C ALA A 480 -15.03 29.67 41.69
N GLU A 481 -15.54 29.52 42.90
CA GLU A 481 -14.85 29.72 44.18
C GLU A 481 -14.27 28.42 44.77
N ALA A 482 -14.69 27.27 44.21
CA ALA A 482 -14.30 25.93 44.60
C ALA A 482 -12.78 25.73 44.65
N ARG A 483 -12.27 25.69 45.88
CA ARG A 483 -10.85 25.39 46.20
C ARG A 483 -10.42 23.96 45.84
N LYS A 484 -11.36 23.06 45.52
CA LYS A 484 -11.10 21.66 45.14
C LYS A 484 -11.68 21.36 43.77
N GLU A 485 -10.85 20.76 42.91
CA GLU A 485 -11.26 20.22 41.63
C GLU A 485 -11.87 18.83 41.82
N THR A 486 -12.95 18.55 41.08
CA THR A 486 -13.60 17.25 40.99
C THR A 486 -13.03 16.50 39.79
N VAL A 487 -12.64 15.25 40.00
CA VAL A 487 -12.28 14.31 38.93
C VAL A 487 -13.42 13.31 38.78
N GLN A 488 -13.91 13.11 37.55
CA GLN A 488 -15.00 12.19 37.24
C GLN A 488 -14.60 11.31 36.05
N GLN A 489 -14.51 10.00 36.25
CA GLN A 489 -14.26 9.04 35.18
C GLN A 489 -15.51 8.96 34.27
N ILE A 490 -15.38 9.39 33.02
CA ILE A 490 -16.46 9.39 32.03
C ILE A 490 -16.42 8.15 31.13
N PHE A 491 -15.24 7.64 30.81
CA PHE A 491 -15.05 6.34 30.17
C PHE A 491 -14.22 5.43 31.10
N PRO A 492 -14.71 4.27 31.55
CA PRO A 492 -13.86 3.29 32.24
C PRO A 492 -12.81 2.72 31.29
N PHE A 493 -11.79 2.06 31.87
CA PHE A 493 -10.85 1.21 31.13
C PHE A 493 -11.62 0.20 30.27
N TYR A 494 -11.05 -0.16 29.11
CA TYR A 494 -11.64 -1.09 28.13
C TYR A 494 -13.00 -0.63 27.57
N SER A 495 -13.24 0.68 27.53
CA SER A 495 -14.42 1.26 26.87
C SER A 495 -14.39 1.05 25.36
N LYS A 496 -15.53 0.66 24.78
CA LYS A 496 -15.71 0.55 23.33
C LYS A 496 -15.41 1.87 22.62
N ILE A 497 -14.50 1.82 21.65
CA ILE A 497 -14.19 2.93 20.76
C ILE A 497 -15.42 3.21 19.87
N GLY A 498 -15.70 4.49 19.59
CA GLY A 498 -16.92 4.95 18.95
C GLY A 498 -18.08 5.28 19.90
N ASN A 499 -18.02 4.91 21.18
CA ASN A 499 -19.05 5.30 22.16
C ASN A 499 -19.06 6.82 22.39
N GLU A 500 -20.18 7.48 22.06
CA GLU A 500 -20.48 8.84 22.52
C GLU A 500 -21.08 8.84 23.94
N LYS A 501 -20.73 9.84 24.74
CA LYS A 501 -21.42 10.20 25.98
C LYS A 501 -21.78 11.67 25.98
N THR A 502 -22.97 11.98 26.47
CA THR A 502 -23.39 13.34 26.84
C THR A 502 -23.23 13.53 28.33
N ILE A 503 -22.48 14.55 28.74
CA ILE A 503 -22.18 14.85 30.15
C ILE A 503 -22.77 16.23 30.51
N PRO A 504 -23.60 16.34 31.56
CA PRO A 504 -24.14 17.60 32.03
C PRO A 504 -23.20 18.31 33.02
N PHE A 505 -23.27 19.63 33.05
CA PHE A 505 -22.67 20.51 34.04
C PHE A 505 -23.73 21.48 34.60
N SER A 506 -23.77 21.64 35.92
CA SER A 506 -24.53 22.71 36.59
C SER A 506 -23.74 24.03 36.53
N ARG A 507 -23.60 24.59 35.31
CA ARG A 507 -22.79 25.78 35.02
C ARG A 507 -23.46 26.67 33.99
N ASN A 508 -23.81 27.89 34.39
CA ASN A 508 -24.52 28.86 33.55
C ASN A 508 -23.64 30.04 33.12
N SER A 509 -22.35 30.03 33.49
CA SER A 509 -21.34 31.03 33.16
C SER A 509 -20.01 30.37 32.81
N GLU A 510 -19.13 31.11 32.14
CA GLU A 510 -17.88 30.60 31.56
C GLU A 510 -17.04 29.80 32.56
N PHE A 511 -16.56 28.64 32.11
CA PHE A 511 -15.67 27.79 32.90
C PHE A 511 -14.70 27.00 32.01
N THR A 512 -13.74 26.39 32.68
CA THR A 512 -12.71 25.54 32.09
C THR A 512 -12.76 24.16 32.72
N PHE A 513 -12.61 23.12 31.92
CA PHE A 513 -12.39 21.74 32.38
C PHE A 513 -11.31 21.06 31.52
N SER A 514 -10.73 19.97 32.02
CA SER A 514 -9.71 19.21 31.29
C SER A 514 -10.11 17.75 31.15
N THR A 515 -9.67 17.10 30.07
CA THR A 515 -9.73 15.64 29.90
C THR A 515 -8.40 15.01 30.33
N LEU A 516 -8.48 13.87 31.02
CA LEU A 516 -7.34 13.11 31.52
C LEU A 516 -7.42 11.66 31.01
N TYR A 517 -6.29 11.06 30.62
CA TYR A 517 -6.18 9.60 30.58
C TYR A 517 -5.83 9.06 31.96
N ASN A 518 -6.54 8.03 32.40
CA ASN A 518 -6.20 7.22 33.56
C ASN A 518 -5.34 6.04 33.06
N LEU A 519 -4.11 5.93 33.56
CA LEU A 519 -3.22 4.79 33.31
C LEU A 519 -3.37 3.76 34.44
N PRO A 520 -3.38 2.45 34.16
CA PRO A 520 -3.31 1.44 35.21
C PRO A 520 -1.90 1.43 35.86
N PRO A 521 -1.73 0.79 37.03
CA PRO A 521 -0.42 0.46 37.57
C PRO A 521 0.42 -0.36 36.58
N ARG A 522 1.75 -0.27 36.64
CA ARG A 522 2.62 -1.17 35.87
C ARG A 522 2.45 -2.61 36.42
N ILE A 523 2.44 -3.61 35.53
CA ILE A 523 2.38 -5.03 35.94
C ILE A 523 3.54 -5.41 36.88
N ASN A 524 4.70 -4.79 36.67
CA ASN A 524 5.91 -5.02 37.47
C ASN A 524 5.96 -4.20 38.78
N ASP A 525 5.03 -3.26 38.98
CA ASP A 525 4.85 -2.54 40.24
C ASP A 525 3.34 -2.30 40.50
N PRO A 526 2.62 -3.31 41.04
CA PRO A 526 1.21 -3.16 41.39
C PRO A 526 0.98 -2.22 42.58
N ASN A 527 2.02 -1.76 43.27
CA ASN A 527 1.94 -0.73 44.32
C ASN A 527 2.01 0.69 43.73
N GLN A 528 2.40 0.84 42.46
CA GLN A 528 2.39 2.12 41.78
C GLN A 528 0.96 2.67 41.69
N LYS A 529 0.75 3.89 42.19
CA LYS A 529 -0.55 4.56 42.07
C LYS A 529 -0.90 4.77 40.59
N PRO A 530 -2.16 4.54 40.17
CA PRO A 530 -2.63 4.82 38.81
C PRO A 530 -2.23 6.22 38.33
N GLY A 531 -1.60 6.28 37.16
CA GLY A 531 -1.14 7.54 36.58
C GLY A 531 -2.29 8.36 35.98
N GLN A 532 -2.13 9.67 35.88
CA GLN A 532 -3.01 10.53 35.10
C GLN A 532 -2.22 11.42 34.14
N GLU A 533 -2.52 11.34 32.85
CA GLU A 533 -1.94 12.17 31.79
C GLU A 533 -2.98 13.21 31.33
N LEU A 534 -2.58 14.49 31.26
CA LEU A 534 -3.45 15.59 30.80
C LEU A 534 -3.53 15.59 29.26
N LEU A 535 -4.73 15.44 28.70
CA LEU A 535 -4.94 15.30 27.26
C LEU A 535 -5.33 16.62 26.59
N GLU A 536 -6.38 17.27 27.10
CA GLU A 536 -6.89 18.54 26.59
C GLU A 536 -7.41 19.40 27.75
N THR A 537 -7.40 20.72 27.57
CA THR A 537 -8.10 21.70 28.42
C THR A 537 -9.07 22.49 27.55
N ILE A 538 -10.33 22.50 27.93
CA ILE A 538 -11.47 23.05 27.18
C ILE A 538 -12.04 24.23 27.95
N GLN A 539 -12.15 25.38 27.30
CA GLN A 539 -12.67 26.63 27.87
C GLN A 539 -13.85 27.14 27.04
N THR A 540 -14.99 27.41 27.68
CA THR A 540 -16.17 28.01 27.03
C THR A 540 -15.98 29.51 26.78
N SER A 541 -16.58 30.07 25.72
CA SER A 541 -16.39 31.49 25.33
C SER A 541 -17.66 32.31 25.03
N ASN A 542 -18.86 31.72 25.07
CA ASN A 542 -20.14 32.44 24.97
C ASN A 542 -21.27 31.75 25.77
N LEU A 543 -20.92 31.02 26.83
CA LEU A 543 -21.86 30.26 27.64
C LEU A 543 -22.86 31.18 28.33
N THR A 544 -22.40 32.25 28.99
CA THR A 544 -23.27 33.23 29.66
C THR A 544 -24.28 33.84 28.68
N ASP A 545 -23.85 34.21 27.47
CA ASP A 545 -24.75 34.79 26.46
C ASP A 545 -25.71 33.77 25.85
N SER A 546 -25.29 32.49 25.78
CA SER A 546 -26.16 31.39 25.36
C SER A 546 -27.24 31.08 26.41
N VAL A 547 -26.92 31.23 27.69
CA VAL A 547 -27.88 31.12 28.81
C VAL A 547 -28.85 32.30 28.80
N LYS A 548 -28.37 33.54 28.72
CA LYS A 548 -29.23 34.73 28.58
C LYS A 548 -30.19 34.58 27.41
N LYS A 549 -29.72 34.10 26.26
CA LYS A 549 -30.59 33.90 25.10
C LYS A 549 -31.68 32.85 25.33
N LEU A 550 -31.45 31.80 26.14
CA LEU A 550 -32.53 30.89 26.58
C LEU A 550 -33.52 31.56 27.57
N GLN A 551 -33.06 32.52 28.37
CA GLN A 551 -33.92 33.31 29.27
C GLN A 551 -34.77 34.32 28.49
N GLU A 552 -34.17 35.01 27.52
CA GLU A 552 -34.75 36.10 26.73
C GLU A 552 -35.69 35.61 25.61
N ASP A 553 -35.25 34.68 24.76
CA ASP A 553 -36.06 34.18 23.62
C ASP A 553 -37.17 33.21 24.06
N PHE A 554 -36.98 32.48 25.17
CA PHE A 554 -37.80 31.32 25.54
C PHE A 554 -38.30 31.32 27.00
N GLY A 555 -37.98 32.32 27.81
CA GLY A 555 -38.47 32.45 29.19
C GLY A 555 -37.95 31.39 30.17
N CYS A 556 -36.90 30.65 29.82
CA CYS A 556 -36.39 29.57 30.68
C CYS A 556 -35.79 30.11 31.97
N ALA A 557 -36.27 29.63 33.12
CA ALA A 557 -35.68 29.99 34.41
C ALA A 557 -34.27 29.38 34.57
N GLU A 558 -33.35 30.10 35.20
CA GLU A 558 -31.92 29.74 35.26
C GLU A 558 -31.65 28.33 35.84
N LYS A 559 -32.45 27.92 36.82
CA LYS A 559 -32.41 26.59 37.46
C LYS A 559 -32.76 25.43 36.52
N ASP A 560 -33.50 25.70 35.44
CA ASP A 560 -34.05 24.71 34.50
C ASP A 560 -33.21 24.66 33.20
N ILE A 561 -32.17 25.50 33.09
CA ILE A 561 -31.16 25.47 32.04
C ILE A 561 -30.05 24.49 32.43
N VAL A 562 -29.68 23.59 31.51
CA VAL A 562 -28.63 22.59 31.73
C VAL A 562 -27.60 22.65 30.60
N THR A 563 -26.36 22.94 30.98
CA THR A 563 -25.19 22.95 30.11
C THR A 563 -24.69 21.53 29.87
N LYS A 564 -24.47 21.13 28.62
CA LYS A 564 -24.14 19.74 28.23
C LYS A 564 -23.08 19.69 27.13
N PHE A 565 -22.12 18.79 27.24
CA PHE A 565 -21.18 18.48 26.15
C PHE A 565 -21.24 17.01 25.74
N GLY A 566 -21.00 16.75 24.46
CA GLY A 566 -20.89 15.43 23.86
C GLY A 566 -19.42 15.10 23.59
N ILE A 567 -18.99 13.91 23.98
CA ILE A 567 -17.61 13.42 23.85
C ILE A 567 -17.61 11.96 23.37
N VAL A 568 -16.71 11.61 22.45
CA VAL A 568 -16.56 10.26 21.88
C VAL A 568 -15.14 9.75 22.04
N LEU A 569 -14.95 8.44 22.21
CA LEU A 569 -13.65 7.80 21.95
C LEU A 569 -13.49 7.66 20.43
N ASN A 570 -12.67 8.51 19.83
CA ASN A 570 -12.58 8.70 18.38
C ASN A 570 -12.18 7.40 17.64
N PRO A 571 -12.98 6.89 16.68
CA PRO A 571 -12.65 5.69 15.91
C PRO A 571 -11.32 5.72 15.16
N LYS A 572 -10.75 6.90 14.88
CA LYS A 572 -9.50 7.02 14.11
C LYS A 572 -8.22 6.89 14.95
N ASP A 573 -8.24 7.27 16.22
CA ASP A 573 -7.02 7.31 17.06
C ASP A 573 -7.22 6.81 18.49
N SER A 574 -8.44 6.40 18.87
CA SER A 574 -8.89 5.97 20.21
C SER A 574 -8.86 7.07 21.30
N LEU A 575 -8.52 8.31 20.94
CA LEU A 575 -8.46 9.42 21.90
C LEU A 575 -9.86 9.99 22.18
N PRO A 576 -10.12 10.50 23.39
CA PRO A 576 -11.35 11.24 23.68
C PRO A 576 -11.39 12.55 22.86
N LYS A 577 -12.52 12.82 22.21
CA LYS A 577 -12.74 14.03 21.41
C LYS A 577 -14.09 14.67 21.75
N VAL A 578 -14.08 15.95 22.11
CA VAL A 578 -15.32 16.75 22.25
C VAL A 578 -15.93 17.00 20.87
N ILE A 579 -17.22 16.68 20.73
CA ILE A 579 -17.96 16.65 19.46
C ILE A 579 -18.85 17.88 19.33
N ARG A 580 -19.49 18.28 20.43
CA ARG A 580 -20.53 19.33 20.50
C ARG A 580 -20.66 19.82 21.94
N PHE A 581 -21.03 21.08 22.11
CA PHE A 581 -21.30 21.72 23.40
C PHE A 581 -22.54 22.61 23.23
N TRP A 582 -23.50 22.55 24.14
CA TRP A 582 -24.73 23.33 24.08
C TRP A 582 -25.33 23.56 25.47
N VAL A 583 -26.19 24.57 25.58
CA VAL A 583 -27.15 24.70 26.68
C VAL A 583 -28.51 24.23 26.21
N GLU A 584 -29.31 23.63 27.09
CA GLU A 584 -30.71 23.30 26.80
C GLU A 584 -31.63 23.53 28.00
N CYS A 585 -32.89 23.88 27.73
CA CYS A 585 -33.97 23.95 28.72
C CYS A 585 -35.27 23.37 28.15
N GLY A 586 -36.18 22.98 29.05
CA GLY A 586 -37.52 22.52 28.68
C GLY A 586 -38.54 23.65 28.75
N VAL A 587 -39.14 23.99 27.62
CA VAL A 587 -40.23 24.97 27.49
C VAL A 587 -41.56 24.23 27.42
N GLU A 588 -42.57 24.69 28.15
CA GLU A 588 -43.93 24.15 28.08
C GLU A 588 -44.74 24.93 27.04
N THR A 589 -45.14 24.26 25.96
CA THR A 589 -45.90 24.84 24.86
C THR A 589 -47.33 24.33 24.84
N ALA A 590 -48.29 25.23 24.63
CA ALA A 590 -49.67 24.88 24.33
C ALA A 590 -49.75 24.09 23.00
N PRO A 591 -50.73 23.19 22.82
CA PRO A 591 -50.84 22.37 21.62
C PRO A 591 -51.30 23.18 20.40
N GLU A 592 -50.34 23.67 19.59
CA GLU A 592 -50.65 24.21 18.26
C GLU A 592 -51.13 23.10 17.30
N ALA A 593 -52.11 23.43 16.47
CA ALA A 593 -52.54 22.57 15.36
C ALA A 593 -51.44 22.48 14.28
N PRO A 594 -51.31 21.34 13.56
CA PRO A 594 -50.17 21.09 12.68
C PRO A 594 -50.18 21.98 11.43
N LYS A 595 -49.35 23.03 11.43
CA LYS A 595 -48.97 23.79 10.23
C LYS A 595 -48.07 22.92 9.35
N LYS A 596 -48.52 22.63 8.13
CA LYS A 596 -47.66 22.07 7.07
C LYS A 596 -46.88 23.21 6.42
N ASP A 597 -45.60 23.36 6.75
CA ASP A 597 -44.67 24.19 5.99
C ASP A 597 -43.34 23.46 5.77
N ALA A 598 -42.70 23.71 4.63
CA ALA A 598 -41.68 22.83 4.08
C ALA A 598 -40.24 23.30 4.39
N SER A 599 -39.62 22.72 5.41
CA SER A 599 -38.17 22.84 5.67
C SER A 599 -37.51 21.54 6.15
N GLY A 600 -38.10 20.38 5.83
CA GLY A 600 -37.57 19.05 6.17
C GLY A 600 -36.52 18.57 5.17
N ALA A 601 -35.26 19.01 5.33
CA ALA A 601 -34.17 18.65 4.41
C ALA A 601 -32.81 18.39 5.09
N PHE A 602 -32.78 17.98 6.37
CA PHE A 602 -31.52 17.64 7.07
C PHE A 602 -31.57 16.51 8.12
N GLU A 603 -32.65 15.72 8.21
CA GLU A 603 -32.70 14.55 9.11
C GLU A 603 -33.17 13.25 8.43
N ASP A 604 -32.59 12.94 7.25
CA ASP A 604 -32.81 11.65 6.57
C ASP A 604 -31.50 10.91 6.19
N VAL A 605 -30.46 11.09 7.02
CA VAL A 605 -29.20 10.30 6.95
C VAL A 605 -28.95 9.56 8.27
N LYS A 606 -30.03 9.13 8.94
CA LYS A 606 -30.00 8.31 10.16
C LYS A 606 -30.44 6.86 9.95
N GLY A 607 -31.05 6.54 8.80
CA GLY A 607 -31.47 5.17 8.46
C GLY A 607 -30.33 4.23 8.04
N PHE A 608 -29.13 4.73 7.73
CA PHE A 608 -28.05 3.92 7.16
C PHE A 608 -27.24 3.09 8.19
N PHE A 609 -27.37 3.37 9.50
CA PHE A 609 -26.78 2.55 10.56
C PHE A 609 -27.88 1.82 11.35
N GLY A 610 -28.28 0.66 10.83
CA GLY A 610 -29.38 -0.13 11.36
C GLY A 610 -29.15 -0.71 12.75
N TYR A 611 -29.57 0.02 13.79
CA TYR A 611 -29.83 -0.50 15.15
C TYR A 611 -31.31 -0.36 15.49
N GLY A 612 -32.11 -1.36 15.10
CA GLY A 612 -33.55 -1.36 15.31
C GLY A 612 -33.95 -1.61 16.78
N LYS A 613 -34.84 -0.75 17.28
CA LYS A 613 -35.66 -0.90 18.50
C LYS A 613 -36.94 -0.09 18.29
N LYS A 614 -38.14 -0.54 18.70
CA LYS A 614 -38.52 -1.82 19.35
C LYS A 614 -40.05 -2.02 19.25
N ASP A 615 -40.48 -3.23 19.57
CA ASP A 615 -41.65 -3.57 20.43
C ASP A 615 -42.74 -4.50 19.87
N SER A 616 -42.87 -5.64 20.54
CA SER A 616 -44.14 -6.29 20.87
C SER A 616 -44.00 -6.94 22.26
N GLU A 617 -44.43 -6.19 23.29
CA GLU A 617 -44.80 -6.59 24.66
C GLU A 617 -44.15 -7.83 25.34
N GLN A 618 -43.47 -7.59 26.46
CA GLN A 618 -43.66 -8.41 27.66
C GLN A 618 -43.71 -7.50 28.89
N LYS A 619 -44.54 -7.84 29.89
CA LYS A 619 -44.89 -6.96 31.02
C LYS A 619 -43.74 -6.77 32.01
N VAL A 620 -43.62 -5.53 32.50
CA VAL A 620 -42.75 -5.12 33.60
C VAL A 620 -43.22 -5.72 34.92
N LEU A 621 -42.28 -6.19 35.76
CA LEU A 621 -42.39 -6.12 37.21
C LEU A 621 -41.01 -5.85 37.85
N LYS A 622 -40.90 -4.64 38.41
CA LYS A 622 -39.97 -4.16 39.46
C LYS A 622 -38.55 -4.74 39.57
N ASP A 623 -37.58 -3.84 39.41
CA ASP A 623 -36.42 -3.79 40.31
C ASP A 623 -36.81 -3.15 41.65
N GLU A 624 -36.25 -3.64 42.75
CA GLU A 624 -35.64 -2.80 43.80
C GLU A 624 -34.43 -3.57 44.37
N ASP A 625 -33.41 -2.81 44.75
CA ASP A 625 -32.08 -3.19 45.25
C ASP A 625 -32.04 -4.33 46.32
N PRO A 626 -30.95 -5.12 46.42
CA PRO A 626 -29.82 -4.59 47.21
C PRO A 626 -28.38 -4.98 46.83
N SER A 627 -27.48 -4.10 47.28
CA SER A 627 -26.07 -4.35 47.53
C SER A 627 -25.80 -5.57 48.43
N SER A 628 -24.64 -6.21 48.21
CA SER A 628 -23.79 -6.93 49.17
C SER A 628 -24.40 -7.46 50.49
N SER A 629 -24.13 -8.74 50.82
CA SER A 629 -23.04 -9.06 51.76
C SER A 629 -22.96 -10.56 52.10
N SER A 630 -22.00 -10.89 52.96
CA SER A 630 -21.71 -12.23 53.51
C SER A 630 -22.82 -12.81 54.38
N SER A 631 -22.91 -14.14 54.34
CA SER A 631 -23.50 -15.05 55.33
C SER A 631 -23.81 -14.51 56.75
N SER A 632 -25.04 -14.73 57.22
CA SER A 632 -25.27 -15.51 58.45
C SER A 632 -26.74 -15.93 58.68
N THR A 633 -26.86 -17.03 59.42
CA THR A 633 -28.04 -17.84 59.81
C THR A 633 -29.21 -17.10 60.47
N SER A 634 -30.47 -17.35 60.07
CA SER A 634 -31.54 -17.96 60.93
C SER A 634 -33.01 -17.91 60.40
N THR A 635 -33.54 -19.09 60.08
CA THR A 635 -34.85 -19.70 60.43
C THR A 635 -36.09 -18.85 60.88
N LYS A 636 -37.16 -18.83 60.04
CA LYS A 636 -38.64 -18.91 60.36
C LYS A 636 -39.28 -17.85 61.31
N SER A 637 -40.58 -17.48 61.29
CA SER A 637 -41.79 -17.96 60.57
C SER A 637 -43.04 -17.04 60.76
N SER A 638 -43.97 -17.12 59.78
CA SER A 638 -45.47 -17.17 59.91
C SER A 638 -46.35 -15.99 60.37
N SER A 639 -47.52 -15.89 59.71
CA SER A 639 -48.82 -15.37 60.20
C SER A 639 -49.01 -13.83 60.19
N THR A 640 -50.21 -13.22 60.10
CA THR A 640 -51.62 -13.69 60.00
C THR A 640 -52.44 -12.81 59.01
N SER A 641 -53.67 -13.20 58.66
CA SER A 641 -54.58 -12.63 57.66
C SER A 641 -55.53 -11.51 58.13
N SER A 642 -55.97 -10.66 57.19
CA SER A 642 -57.34 -10.10 57.04
C SER A 642 -57.40 -9.12 55.84
N SER A 643 -58.52 -8.74 55.21
CA SER A 643 -59.71 -9.42 54.66
C SER A 643 -60.81 -8.35 54.45
N ALA A 644 -61.35 -8.20 53.23
CA ALA A 644 -62.57 -7.42 52.90
C ALA A 644 -62.51 -5.87 53.11
N THR A 645 -63.26 -5.00 52.41
CA THR A 645 -64.13 -5.09 51.20
C THR A 645 -64.22 -3.70 50.51
N PRO A 646 -64.69 -3.57 49.25
CA PRO A 646 -64.55 -2.34 48.45
C PRO A 646 -65.72 -1.35 48.55
N LYS A 647 -65.48 -0.10 48.11
CA LYS A 647 -66.51 0.83 47.61
C LYS A 647 -65.96 1.77 46.53
N SER A 648 -66.84 2.47 45.81
CA SER A 648 -66.63 2.96 44.43
C SER A 648 -66.67 4.49 44.28
N THR A 649 -66.39 4.95 43.05
CA THR A 649 -66.66 6.30 42.48
C THR A 649 -65.88 7.48 43.10
N LYS A 650 -65.37 8.45 42.31
CA LYS A 650 -65.86 8.98 41.02
C LYS A 650 -64.74 9.25 40.01
N SER A 651 -65.12 9.38 38.73
CA SER A 651 -64.32 10.05 37.69
C SER A 651 -64.41 11.58 37.84
N ALA A 652 -63.31 12.28 37.57
CA ALA A 652 -63.23 13.72 37.33
C ALA A 652 -62.05 14.01 36.39
N ASP A 653 -62.07 15.19 35.77
CA ASP A 653 -61.35 15.59 34.54
C ASP A 653 -59.91 15.11 34.30
N SER A 654 -59.65 14.80 33.02
CA SER A 654 -58.30 14.69 32.46
C SER A 654 -57.92 15.98 31.73
N GLU A 655 -57.17 16.86 32.39
CA GLU A 655 -56.57 18.02 31.72
C GLU A 655 -55.58 17.61 30.62
N PRO A 656 -55.43 18.40 29.54
CA PRO A 656 -54.50 18.09 28.47
C PRO A 656 -53.05 18.27 28.95
N LYS A 657 -52.27 17.19 28.93
CA LYS A 657 -50.83 17.25 29.27
C LYS A 657 -50.09 18.16 28.30
N ALA A 658 -49.50 19.24 28.81
CA ALA A 658 -48.64 20.14 28.05
C ALA A 658 -47.46 19.39 27.42
N VAL A 659 -47.12 19.72 26.18
CA VAL A 659 -45.98 19.12 25.49
C VAL A 659 -44.73 19.95 25.84
N ARG A 660 -43.76 19.32 26.50
CA ARG A 660 -42.45 19.92 26.76
C ARG A 660 -41.57 19.82 25.52
N ARG A 661 -41.19 20.97 24.96
CA ARG A 661 -40.23 21.12 23.87
C ARG A 661 -38.87 21.48 24.46
N ILE A 662 -37.78 20.90 23.93
CA ILE A 662 -36.42 21.17 24.41
C ILE A 662 -35.72 22.13 23.45
N GLU A 663 -35.48 23.36 23.89
CA GLU A 663 -34.71 24.35 23.13
C GLU A 663 -33.22 24.24 23.43
N LYS A 664 -32.38 24.51 22.42
CA LYS A 664 -30.93 24.25 22.48
C LYS A 664 -30.13 25.35 21.79
N ILE A 665 -29.13 25.90 22.47
CA ILE A 665 -28.22 26.92 21.91
C ILE A 665 -26.78 26.40 21.98
N PRO A 666 -26.03 26.38 20.84
CA PRO A 666 -24.68 25.84 20.80
C PRO A 666 -23.68 26.77 21.51
N VAL A 667 -22.83 26.17 22.34
CA VAL A 667 -21.77 26.83 23.10
C VAL A 667 -20.45 26.72 22.33
N LYS A 668 -19.81 27.86 22.11
CA LYS A 668 -18.45 27.98 21.58
C LYS A 668 -17.44 27.68 22.67
N TYR A 669 -16.36 27.01 22.29
CA TYR A 669 -15.26 26.66 23.17
C TYR A 669 -13.93 26.67 22.41
N THR A 670 -12.84 26.86 23.13
CA THR A 670 -11.48 26.60 22.66
C THR A 670 -10.95 25.31 23.29
N ILE A 671 -10.05 24.63 22.59
CA ILE A 671 -9.32 23.47 23.10
C ILE A 671 -7.82 23.80 23.06
N THR A 672 -7.17 23.71 24.22
CA THR A 672 -5.71 23.74 24.38
C THR A 672 -5.22 22.31 24.62
N LYS A 673 -4.29 21.82 23.81
CA LYS A 673 -3.72 20.48 23.99
C LYS A 673 -2.94 20.41 25.31
N GLY A 674 -3.13 19.32 26.05
CA GLY A 674 -2.29 18.92 27.18
C GLY A 674 -1.02 18.19 26.74
N GLY A 675 -0.32 17.61 27.73
CA GLY A 675 0.90 16.84 27.51
C GLY A 675 2.05 17.69 26.96
N PHE A 676 2.74 17.19 25.95
CA PHE A 676 3.84 17.88 25.30
C PHE A 676 3.33 18.84 24.22
N PRO A 677 3.81 20.09 24.16
CA PRO A 677 3.36 21.06 23.16
C PRO A 677 3.58 20.56 21.73
N ASN A 678 2.81 21.11 20.80
CA ASN A 678 3.00 20.87 19.38
C ASN A 678 4.21 21.67 18.89
N ILE A 679 5.02 21.10 17.98
CA ILE A 679 6.10 21.85 17.32
C ILE A 679 5.47 23.00 16.50
N PRO A 680 5.97 24.25 16.59
CA PRO A 680 5.40 25.35 15.83
C PRO A 680 5.53 25.12 14.32
N GLU A 681 4.55 25.61 13.55
CA GLU A 681 4.48 25.40 12.09
C GLU A 681 5.67 25.99 11.32
N LYS A 682 6.41 26.94 11.89
CA LYS A 682 7.68 27.42 11.34
C LYS A 682 8.75 26.32 11.42
N ASP A 683 8.96 25.79 12.61
CA ASP A 683 10.05 24.86 12.90
C ASP A 683 9.75 23.48 12.32
N LYS A 684 8.48 23.05 12.34
CA LYS A 684 7.98 21.89 11.60
C LYS A 684 8.31 21.96 10.10
N LYS A 685 8.17 23.14 9.46
CA LYS A 685 8.61 23.35 8.07
C LYS A 685 10.13 23.27 7.92
N ALA A 686 10.90 23.76 8.90
CA ALA A 686 12.35 23.58 8.90
C ALA A 686 12.77 22.10 9.02
N LEU A 687 12.09 21.28 9.84
CA LEU A 687 12.30 19.83 9.90
C LEU A 687 11.98 19.16 8.55
N ILE A 688 10.87 19.52 7.90
CA ILE A 688 10.52 19.01 6.56
C ILE A 688 11.58 19.42 5.52
N LEU A 689 12.14 20.64 5.59
CA LEU A 689 13.21 21.10 4.70
C LEU A 689 14.53 20.36 4.97
N LYS A 690 14.89 20.12 6.24
CA LYS A 690 16.05 19.31 6.65
C LYS A 690 15.95 17.90 6.08
N ILE A 691 14.80 17.23 6.24
CA ILE A 691 14.54 15.90 5.66
C ILE A 691 14.63 15.92 4.13
N ARG A 692 14.05 16.92 3.46
CA ARG A 692 14.16 17.10 1.99
C ARG A 692 15.59 17.32 1.51
N GLY A 693 16.45 17.94 2.32
CA GLY A 693 17.88 18.07 2.05
C GLY A 693 18.57 16.71 1.98
N PHE A 694 18.33 15.85 2.98
CA PHE A 694 18.78 14.46 2.95
C PHE A 694 18.21 13.68 1.75
N ASP A 695 16.92 13.84 1.45
CA ASP A 695 16.29 13.16 0.31
C ASP A 695 16.88 13.58 -1.04
N LYS A 696 17.27 14.85 -1.19
CA LYS A 696 17.99 15.36 -2.37
C LYS A 696 19.38 14.75 -2.43
N ASN A 697 20.13 14.77 -1.34
CA ASN A 697 21.49 14.24 -1.25
C ASN A 697 21.55 12.74 -1.58
N ASP A 698 20.66 11.93 -0.98
CA ASP A 698 20.59 10.49 -1.27
C ASP A 698 20.26 10.20 -2.74
N LYS A 699 19.39 11.01 -3.36
CA LYS A 699 19.10 10.88 -4.80
C LYS A 699 20.30 11.27 -5.65
N GLU A 700 20.99 12.36 -5.33
CA GLU A 700 22.17 12.80 -6.09
C GLU A 700 23.33 11.81 -5.94
N ARG A 701 23.52 11.22 -4.75
CA ARG A 701 24.46 10.12 -4.49
C ARG A 701 24.06 8.85 -5.25
N LYS A 702 22.82 8.39 -5.15
CA LYS A 702 22.34 7.18 -5.85
C LYS A 702 22.48 7.31 -7.37
N ASN A 703 22.11 8.47 -7.95
CA ASN A 703 22.31 8.75 -9.37
C ASN A 703 23.79 8.68 -9.78
N LEU A 704 24.72 9.12 -8.93
CA LEU A 704 26.17 9.06 -9.18
C LEU A 704 26.71 7.64 -9.08
N GLU A 705 26.27 6.86 -8.10
CA GLU A 705 26.60 5.44 -7.96
C GLU A 705 26.07 4.63 -9.15
N GLU A 706 24.82 4.82 -9.56
CA GLU A 706 24.24 4.20 -10.75
C GLU A 706 25.01 4.60 -12.02
N ALA A 707 25.40 5.87 -12.19
CA ALA A 707 26.21 6.31 -13.33
C ALA A 707 27.60 5.67 -13.35
N ARG A 708 28.25 5.48 -12.19
CA ARG A 708 29.57 4.83 -12.08
C ARG A 708 29.48 3.34 -12.39
N ASN A 709 28.50 2.64 -11.82
CA ASN A 709 28.23 1.24 -12.11
C ASN A 709 27.89 1.03 -13.60
N ASN A 710 27.18 1.98 -14.22
CA ASN A 710 26.90 1.95 -15.66
C ASN A 710 28.17 2.14 -16.51
N LEU A 711 29.11 3.01 -16.11
CA LEU A 711 30.40 3.15 -16.78
C LEU A 711 31.27 1.88 -16.63
N GLU A 712 31.30 1.29 -15.44
CA GLU A 712 32.00 0.02 -15.14
C GLU A 712 31.42 -1.14 -15.98
N ALA A 713 30.11 -1.32 -15.97
CA ALA A 713 29.43 -2.32 -16.81
C ALA A 713 29.61 -2.04 -18.31
N TYR A 714 29.75 -0.77 -18.70
CA TYR A 714 30.07 -0.39 -20.09
C TYR A 714 31.49 -0.81 -20.46
N THR A 715 32.53 -0.50 -19.67
CA THR A 715 33.92 -0.84 -20.03
C THR A 715 34.13 -2.35 -20.14
N TYR A 716 33.51 -3.15 -19.26
CA TYR A 716 33.51 -4.61 -19.40
C TYR A 716 32.81 -5.09 -20.68
N ARG A 717 31.61 -4.57 -21.00
CA ARG A 717 30.87 -4.92 -22.22
C ARG A 717 31.61 -4.52 -23.49
N ALA A 718 32.16 -3.31 -23.53
CA ALA A 718 32.88 -2.77 -24.67
C ALA A 718 34.18 -3.53 -24.94
N ARG A 719 34.88 -4.02 -23.90
CA ARG A 719 36.03 -4.91 -24.06
C ARG A 719 35.64 -6.26 -24.68
N GLY A 720 34.40 -6.73 -24.45
CA GLY A 720 33.85 -7.91 -25.11
C GLY A 720 33.76 -7.77 -26.63
N TYR A 721 33.37 -6.59 -27.14
CA TYR A 721 33.29 -6.32 -28.59
C TYR A 721 34.65 -6.41 -29.31
N LEU A 722 35.76 -6.17 -28.60
CA LEU A 722 37.11 -6.29 -29.18
C LEU A 722 37.51 -7.75 -29.50
N SER A 723 36.78 -8.73 -28.95
CA SER A 723 36.96 -10.18 -29.19
C SER A 723 35.77 -10.82 -29.92
N ASP A 724 34.88 -10.00 -30.50
CA ASP A 724 33.65 -10.43 -31.18
C ASP A 724 33.88 -10.39 -32.70
N ASP A 725 33.96 -11.58 -33.33
CA ASP A 725 34.25 -11.72 -34.77
C ASP A 725 33.32 -10.87 -35.65
N ALA A 726 32.04 -10.70 -35.26
CA ALA A 726 31.09 -9.90 -36.03
C ALA A 726 31.33 -8.39 -35.88
N PHE A 727 31.85 -7.93 -34.74
CA PHE A 727 32.28 -6.54 -34.51
C PHE A 727 33.64 -6.25 -35.16
N ILE A 728 34.58 -7.20 -35.09
CA ILE A 728 35.87 -7.16 -35.78
C ILE A 728 35.65 -7.05 -37.30
N ALA A 729 34.71 -7.82 -37.85
CA ALA A 729 34.38 -7.81 -39.27
C ALA A 729 33.70 -6.51 -39.79
N VAL A 730 33.39 -5.54 -38.92
CA VAL A 730 32.81 -4.23 -39.30
C VAL A 730 33.59 -3.02 -38.73
N SER A 731 34.83 -3.25 -38.26
CA SER A 731 35.69 -2.21 -37.70
C SER A 731 37.09 -2.22 -38.32
N THR A 732 37.73 -1.05 -38.33
CA THR A 732 39.17 -0.97 -38.64
C THR A 732 40.00 -1.34 -37.41
N GLU A 733 41.26 -1.69 -37.62
CA GLU A 733 42.21 -1.97 -36.53
C GLU A 733 42.43 -0.72 -35.65
N GLU A 734 42.65 0.44 -36.26
CA GLU A 734 42.72 1.75 -35.58
C GLU A 734 41.47 2.06 -34.75
N GLN A 735 40.26 1.74 -35.24
CA GLN A 735 39.02 1.91 -34.46
C GLN A 735 39.01 1.03 -33.21
N ARG A 736 39.52 -0.21 -33.28
CA ARG A 736 39.59 -1.15 -32.14
C ARG A 736 40.69 -0.78 -31.15
N GLU A 737 41.90 -0.47 -31.63
CA GLU A 737 43.01 -0.03 -30.77
C GLU A 737 42.63 1.23 -29.97
N LYS A 738 42.05 2.23 -30.65
CA LYS A 738 41.58 3.45 -30.01
C LYS A 738 40.48 3.18 -28.98
N LEU A 739 39.57 2.24 -29.27
CA LEU A 739 38.52 1.84 -28.34
C LEU A 739 39.10 1.13 -27.10
N ASP A 740 40.08 0.23 -27.25
CA ASP A 740 40.73 -0.45 -26.12
C ASP A 740 41.51 0.52 -25.21
N VAL A 741 42.23 1.48 -25.81
CA VAL A 741 42.89 2.56 -25.06
C VAL A 741 41.85 3.39 -24.29
N MET A 742 40.75 3.81 -24.93
CA MET A 742 39.70 4.58 -24.26
C MET A 742 38.96 3.79 -23.17
N ILE A 743 38.73 2.49 -23.37
CA ILE A 743 38.17 1.58 -22.35
C ILE A 743 39.10 1.49 -21.14
N SER A 744 40.40 1.35 -21.38
CA SER A 744 41.41 1.22 -20.33
C SER A 744 41.60 2.55 -19.58
N GLU A 745 41.69 3.68 -20.28
CA GLU A 745 41.67 5.02 -19.67
C GLU A 745 40.40 5.30 -18.87
N ALA A 746 39.23 4.81 -19.30
CA ALA A 746 37.98 4.98 -18.56
C ALA A 746 37.92 4.10 -17.30
N SER A 747 38.44 2.87 -17.38
CA SER A 747 38.60 1.94 -16.27
C SER A 747 39.55 2.50 -15.20
N ASP A 748 40.76 2.88 -15.60
CA ASP A 748 41.78 3.39 -14.68
C ASP A 748 41.38 4.74 -14.07
N TRP A 749 40.72 5.61 -14.86
CA TRP A 749 40.13 6.84 -14.34
C TRP A 749 39.05 6.57 -13.29
N LEU A 750 38.17 5.58 -13.48
CA LEU A 750 37.06 5.30 -12.55
C LEU A 750 37.56 4.91 -11.15
N TYR A 751 38.64 4.13 -11.06
CA TYR A 751 39.25 3.76 -9.77
C TYR A 751 40.30 4.77 -9.27
N GLY A 752 40.80 5.66 -10.14
CA GLY A 752 41.67 6.79 -9.83
C GLY A 752 40.89 8.10 -9.61
N ASP A 753 41.25 9.16 -10.34
CA ASP A 753 40.71 10.52 -10.19
C ASP A 753 39.17 10.59 -10.30
N GLY A 754 38.57 9.71 -11.12
CA GLY A 754 37.13 9.55 -11.29
C GLY A 754 36.38 9.14 -10.03
N TYR A 755 37.06 8.62 -9.00
CA TYR A 755 36.46 8.36 -7.70
C TYR A 755 35.95 9.64 -7.02
N ALA A 756 36.54 10.80 -7.30
CA ALA A 756 36.06 12.10 -6.82
C ALA A 756 35.06 12.79 -7.79
N ALA A 757 35.02 12.38 -9.06
CA ALA A 757 34.32 13.07 -10.14
C ALA A 757 32.79 13.09 -10.00
N GLY A 758 32.16 14.17 -10.45
CA GLY A 758 30.72 14.39 -10.39
C GLY A 758 29.94 13.71 -11.53
N LEU A 759 28.60 13.67 -11.37
CA LEU A 759 27.68 12.96 -12.27
C LEU A 759 27.83 13.35 -13.75
N LYS A 760 28.17 14.62 -14.03
CA LYS A 760 28.37 15.12 -15.40
C LYS A 760 29.60 14.52 -16.07
N GLU A 761 30.69 14.33 -15.32
CA GLU A 761 31.96 13.83 -15.82
C GLU A 761 31.87 12.33 -16.10
N VAL A 762 31.23 11.57 -15.22
CA VAL A 762 30.95 10.14 -15.42
C VAL A 762 30.09 9.93 -16.67
N HIS A 763 29.02 10.72 -16.85
CA HIS A 763 28.22 10.70 -18.08
C HIS A 763 29.01 11.15 -19.33
N GLN A 764 30.00 12.04 -19.19
CA GLN A 764 30.86 12.44 -20.30
C GLN A 764 31.81 11.32 -20.72
N LYS A 765 32.39 10.58 -19.77
CA LYS A 765 33.22 9.39 -20.05
C LYS A 765 32.42 8.28 -20.75
N ILE A 766 31.19 8.00 -20.32
CA ILE A 766 30.28 7.07 -21.02
C ILE A 766 30.08 7.53 -22.48
N LYS A 767 29.68 8.79 -22.68
CA LYS A 767 29.44 9.33 -24.04
C LYS A 767 30.65 9.36 -24.95
N GLN A 768 31.86 9.49 -24.39
CA GLN A 768 33.10 9.41 -25.16
C GLN A 768 33.33 7.99 -25.72
N LEU A 769 32.97 6.95 -24.97
CA LEU A 769 33.03 5.56 -25.44
C LEU A 769 31.91 5.25 -26.45
N GLU A 770 30.67 5.65 -26.14
CA GLU A 770 29.50 5.48 -27.03
C GLU A 770 29.71 6.14 -28.40
N ALA A 771 30.37 7.31 -28.44
CA ALA A 771 30.66 8.02 -29.70
C ALA A 771 31.61 7.28 -30.66
N LEU A 772 32.37 6.28 -30.18
CA LEU A 772 33.25 5.44 -31.00
C LEU A 772 32.66 4.04 -31.24
N GLU A 773 31.99 3.47 -30.23
CA GLU A 773 31.41 2.12 -30.29
C GLU A 773 30.08 2.06 -31.04
N ALA A 774 29.15 2.99 -30.79
CA ALA A 774 27.79 2.89 -31.30
C ALA A 774 27.68 2.89 -32.83
N PRO A 775 28.51 3.63 -33.61
CA PRO A 775 28.54 3.50 -35.08
C PRO A 775 28.97 2.10 -35.55
N ILE A 776 29.93 1.48 -34.86
CA ILE A 776 30.45 0.15 -35.20
C ILE A 776 29.40 -0.91 -34.85
N SER A 777 28.79 -0.83 -33.66
CA SER A 777 27.68 -1.70 -33.27
C SER A 777 26.46 -1.53 -34.19
N LYS A 778 26.18 -0.32 -34.69
CA LYS A 778 25.17 -0.11 -35.73
C LYS A 778 25.55 -0.83 -37.03
N ARG A 779 26.78 -0.69 -37.56
CA ARG A 779 27.23 -1.46 -38.74
C ARG A 779 27.06 -2.96 -38.52
N LYS A 780 27.37 -3.49 -37.33
CA LYS A 780 27.17 -4.90 -36.98
C LYS A 780 25.70 -5.31 -37.13
N THR A 781 24.76 -4.53 -36.61
CA THR A 781 23.32 -4.82 -36.75
C THR A 781 22.81 -4.67 -38.19
N GLU A 782 23.23 -3.62 -38.91
CA GLU A 782 22.79 -3.37 -40.29
C GLU A 782 23.37 -4.41 -41.27
N LYS A 783 24.55 -4.98 -41.00
CA LYS A 783 25.17 -6.02 -41.83
C LYS A 783 24.24 -7.21 -42.12
N ASP A 784 23.49 -7.65 -41.12
CA ASP A 784 22.58 -8.80 -41.25
C ASP A 784 21.14 -8.35 -41.56
N SER A 785 20.68 -7.22 -41.00
CA SER A 785 19.29 -6.74 -41.14
C SER A 785 19.01 -5.93 -42.41
N LEU A 786 19.99 -5.24 -43.00
CA LEU A 786 19.81 -4.50 -44.25
C LEU A 786 19.58 -5.44 -45.46
N PRO A 787 20.33 -6.55 -45.64
CA PRO A 787 20.04 -7.53 -46.69
C PRO A 787 18.64 -8.16 -46.54
N GLU A 788 18.18 -8.43 -45.31
CA GLU A 788 16.83 -8.94 -45.06
C GLU A 788 15.76 -7.90 -45.41
N ALA A 789 15.93 -6.65 -44.99
CA ALA A 789 15.02 -5.56 -45.34
C ALA A 789 14.95 -5.32 -46.86
N LEU A 790 16.09 -5.36 -47.57
CA LEU A 790 16.16 -5.23 -49.02
C LEU A 790 15.50 -6.42 -49.74
N LYS A 791 15.66 -7.65 -49.22
CA LYS A 791 14.94 -8.83 -49.71
C LYS A 791 13.42 -8.68 -49.52
N GLY A 792 12.97 -8.14 -48.40
CA GLY A 792 11.57 -7.81 -48.16
C GLY A 792 11.02 -6.77 -49.14
N LEU A 793 11.76 -5.67 -49.35
CA LEU A 793 11.42 -4.64 -50.33
C LEU A 793 11.32 -5.20 -51.76
N ASN A 794 12.30 -6.03 -52.16
CA ASN A 794 12.30 -6.66 -53.48
C ASN A 794 11.13 -7.64 -53.65
N SER A 795 10.75 -8.39 -52.61
CA SER A 795 9.56 -9.25 -52.65
C SER A 795 8.26 -8.45 -52.85
N ILE A 796 8.18 -7.22 -52.32
CA ILE A 796 7.05 -6.31 -52.54
C ILE A 796 7.08 -5.78 -53.97
N LEU A 797 8.26 -5.39 -54.48
CA LEU A 797 8.42 -4.95 -55.87
C LEU A 797 8.01 -6.04 -56.87
N THR A 798 8.45 -7.29 -56.71
CA THR A 798 8.00 -8.41 -57.55
C THR A 798 6.48 -8.67 -57.42
N SER A 799 5.88 -8.39 -56.26
CA SER A 799 4.42 -8.48 -56.06
C SER A 799 3.65 -7.34 -56.76
N MET A 800 4.28 -6.16 -56.92
CA MET A 800 3.74 -5.06 -57.73
C MET A 800 3.88 -5.37 -59.23
N GLU A 801 5.06 -5.84 -59.66
CA GLU A 801 5.38 -6.24 -61.04
C GLU A 801 4.38 -7.29 -61.55
N GLY A 802 4.24 -8.42 -60.86
CA GLY A 802 3.27 -9.48 -61.19
C GLY A 802 1.80 -9.14 -60.91
N PHE A 803 1.49 -7.94 -60.42
CA PHE A 803 0.13 -7.38 -60.42
C PHE A 803 -0.07 -6.46 -61.65
N ILE A 804 0.90 -5.59 -61.96
CA ILE A 804 0.91 -4.74 -63.15
C ILE A 804 0.82 -5.60 -64.41
N GLU A 805 1.70 -6.60 -64.59
CA GLU A 805 1.70 -7.51 -65.75
C GLU A 805 0.35 -8.24 -65.93
N ARG A 806 -0.32 -8.59 -64.83
CA ARG A 806 -1.64 -9.25 -64.86
C ARG A 806 -2.72 -8.30 -65.35
N GLU A 807 -2.76 -7.08 -64.82
CA GLU A 807 -3.79 -6.12 -65.22
C GLU A 807 -3.52 -5.53 -66.63
N GLU A 808 -2.26 -5.45 -67.08
CA GLU A 808 -1.90 -5.13 -68.46
C GLU A 808 -2.36 -6.23 -69.44
N SER A 809 -2.01 -7.49 -69.19
CA SER A 809 -2.46 -8.61 -70.04
C SER A 809 -3.98 -8.83 -70.01
N LEU A 810 -4.66 -8.48 -68.92
CA LEU A 810 -6.13 -8.42 -68.87
C LEU A 810 -6.71 -7.24 -69.67
N ALA A 811 -6.02 -6.10 -69.73
CA ALA A 811 -6.44 -4.95 -70.55
C ALA A 811 -6.25 -5.22 -72.05
N GLU A 812 -5.12 -5.80 -72.47
CA GLU A 812 -4.90 -6.22 -73.86
C GLU A 812 -5.93 -7.26 -74.33
N ALA A 813 -6.41 -8.11 -73.42
CA ALA A 813 -7.43 -9.12 -73.71
C ALA A 813 -8.88 -8.59 -73.73
N GLN A 814 -9.14 -7.31 -73.39
CA GLN A 814 -10.50 -6.81 -73.14
C GLN A 814 -10.73 -5.38 -73.68
N SER A 815 -11.28 -5.29 -74.90
CA SER A 815 -11.62 -4.04 -75.61
C SER A 815 -12.88 -3.31 -75.08
N ASP A 816 -13.01 -3.20 -73.76
CA ASP A 816 -14.18 -2.62 -73.05
C ASP A 816 -13.79 -1.34 -72.30
N ASP A 817 -13.65 -0.25 -73.07
CA ASP A 817 -13.13 1.08 -72.69
C ASP A 817 -13.78 1.72 -71.44
N HIS A 818 -14.93 1.22 -70.96
CA HIS A 818 -15.70 1.88 -69.90
C HIS A 818 -15.29 1.49 -68.47
N TYR A 819 -14.41 0.49 -68.30
CA TYR A 819 -13.95 0.00 -67.00
C TYR A 819 -12.43 -0.21 -66.93
N SER A 820 -11.66 0.67 -67.61
CA SER A 820 -10.21 0.70 -67.56
C SER A 820 -9.69 1.03 -66.15
N PHE A 821 -8.80 0.20 -65.61
CA PHE A 821 -8.08 0.50 -64.36
C PHE A 821 -6.84 1.33 -64.64
N ASP A 822 -6.68 2.47 -63.97
CA ASP A 822 -5.50 3.33 -64.12
C ASP A 822 -4.29 2.74 -63.37
N LEU A 823 -3.36 2.17 -64.15
CA LEU A 823 -2.12 1.59 -63.66
C LEU A 823 -1.00 2.62 -63.49
N GLU A 824 -1.11 3.84 -64.03
CA GLU A 824 -0.01 4.83 -64.01
C GLU A 824 0.47 5.21 -62.59
N PRO A 825 -0.39 5.41 -61.57
CA PRO A 825 0.05 5.68 -60.21
C PRO A 825 0.90 4.53 -59.64
N LEU A 826 0.45 3.29 -59.83
CA LEU A 826 1.13 2.11 -59.30
C LEU A 826 2.43 1.82 -60.07
N LYS A 827 2.43 1.92 -61.40
CA LYS A 827 3.64 1.83 -62.24
C LYS A 827 4.70 2.84 -61.80
N LYS A 828 4.31 4.10 -61.64
CA LYS A 828 5.21 5.18 -61.22
C LYS A 828 5.74 5.01 -59.80
N ALA A 829 4.94 4.44 -58.90
CA ALA A 829 5.38 4.07 -57.56
C ALA A 829 6.37 2.89 -57.60
N TYR A 830 6.07 1.87 -58.42
CA TYR A 830 6.91 0.71 -58.66
C TYR A 830 8.27 1.08 -59.28
N GLU A 831 8.30 1.80 -60.41
CA GLU A 831 9.52 2.26 -61.08
C GLU A 831 10.42 3.06 -60.12
N LYS A 832 9.83 4.01 -59.38
CA LYS A 832 10.56 4.82 -58.39
C LYS A 832 11.04 3.98 -57.21
N GLY A 833 10.28 2.97 -56.80
CA GLY A 833 10.66 2.01 -55.75
C GLY A 833 11.82 1.12 -56.18
N ARG A 834 11.75 0.57 -57.39
CA ARG A 834 12.77 -0.27 -58.02
C ARG A 834 14.05 0.51 -58.27
N ALA A 835 13.98 1.68 -58.91
CA ALA A 835 15.14 2.53 -59.13
C ALA A 835 15.83 2.94 -57.82
N TRP A 836 15.07 3.19 -56.74
CA TRP A 836 15.63 3.44 -55.41
C TRP A 836 16.28 2.20 -54.79
N ALA A 837 15.63 1.03 -54.89
CA ALA A 837 16.19 -0.23 -54.39
C ALA A 837 17.48 -0.63 -55.12
N GLU A 838 17.52 -0.46 -56.44
CA GLU A 838 18.69 -0.67 -57.29
C GLU A 838 19.79 0.37 -56.99
N GLU A 839 19.45 1.66 -56.85
CA GLU A 839 20.40 2.71 -56.43
C GLU A 839 21.04 2.38 -55.08
N LYS A 840 20.24 2.04 -54.05
CA LYS A 840 20.75 1.75 -52.71
C LYS A 840 21.54 0.46 -52.64
N SER A 841 21.08 -0.60 -53.31
CA SER A 841 21.82 -1.88 -53.37
C SER A 841 23.16 -1.70 -54.08
N ALA A 842 23.16 -1.12 -55.28
CA ALA A 842 24.38 -0.90 -56.06
C ALA A 842 25.31 0.16 -55.44
N ALA A 843 24.84 1.02 -54.55
CA ALA A 843 25.69 1.89 -53.74
C ALA A 843 26.28 1.14 -52.52
N GLN A 844 25.47 0.31 -51.85
CA GLN A 844 25.88 -0.47 -50.68
C GLN A 844 26.94 -1.53 -51.02
N GLU A 845 26.85 -2.16 -52.19
CA GLU A 845 27.86 -3.10 -52.71
C GLU A 845 29.25 -2.50 -52.93
N LYS A 846 29.36 -1.16 -53.01
CA LYS A 846 30.63 -0.45 -53.21
C LYS A 846 31.34 -0.09 -51.90
N LEU A 847 30.66 -0.21 -50.76
CA LEU A 847 31.22 0.11 -49.44
C LEU A 847 32.00 -1.08 -48.85
N GLN A 848 33.04 -0.77 -48.10
CA GLN A 848 33.73 -1.75 -47.27
C GLN A 848 32.93 -2.06 -46.00
N PRO A 849 33.07 -3.25 -45.38
CA PRO A 849 32.30 -3.63 -44.19
C PRO A 849 32.44 -2.72 -42.96
N HIS A 850 33.45 -1.83 -42.94
CA HIS A 850 33.71 -0.86 -41.87
C HIS A 850 33.30 0.58 -42.20
N GLU A 851 32.65 0.80 -43.34
CA GLU A 851 32.02 2.07 -43.72
C GLU A 851 30.54 2.07 -43.33
N ASP A 852 29.99 3.23 -42.98
CA ASP A 852 28.58 3.32 -42.54
C ASP A 852 27.64 3.14 -43.75
N PRO A 853 26.53 2.36 -43.62
CA PRO A 853 25.71 1.95 -44.77
C PRO A 853 24.94 3.11 -45.43
N VAL A 854 24.66 2.97 -46.73
CA VAL A 854 24.05 4.03 -47.58
C VAL A 854 22.59 4.31 -47.22
N THR A 855 21.94 3.36 -46.55
CA THR A 855 20.57 3.46 -46.01
C THR A 855 20.43 2.45 -44.87
N THR A 856 19.46 2.63 -43.98
CA THR A 856 19.21 1.69 -42.88
C THR A 856 18.16 0.64 -43.22
N SER A 857 18.19 -0.49 -42.54
CA SER A 857 17.09 -1.47 -42.49
C SER A 857 15.75 -0.82 -42.11
N GLU A 858 15.75 0.19 -41.23
CA GLU A 858 14.55 0.98 -40.85
C GLU A 858 14.01 1.85 -42.00
N GLU A 859 14.89 2.52 -42.76
CA GLU A 859 14.53 3.31 -43.94
C GLU A 859 13.98 2.42 -45.06
N VAL A 860 14.64 1.29 -45.34
CA VAL A 860 14.18 0.28 -46.30
C VAL A 860 12.83 -0.31 -45.88
N THR A 861 12.65 -0.62 -44.59
CA THR A 861 11.37 -1.10 -44.04
C THR A 861 10.26 -0.04 -44.13
N THR A 862 10.61 1.24 -44.00
CA THR A 862 9.67 2.35 -44.21
C THR A 862 9.28 2.44 -45.68
N LYS A 863 10.25 2.34 -46.60
CA LYS A 863 10.02 2.30 -48.05
C LYS A 863 9.13 1.14 -48.48
N ALA A 864 9.35 -0.04 -47.90
CA ALA A 864 8.55 -1.24 -48.10
C ALA A 864 7.08 -1.03 -47.68
N LYS A 865 6.82 -0.36 -46.54
CA LYS A 865 5.48 -0.04 -46.06
C LYS A 865 4.75 0.96 -46.99
N GLU A 866 5.45 1.97 -47.51
CA GLU A 866 4.88 2.90 -48.50
C GLU A 866 4.39 2.15 -49.75
N LEU A 867 5.26 1.34 -50.38
CA LEU A 867 4.92 0.60 -51.59
C LEU A 867 3.82 -0.47 -51.36
N THR A 868 3.84 -1.14 -50.20
CA THR A 868 2.78 -2.08 -49.80
C THR A 868 1.43 -1.37 -49.68
N THR A 869 1.41 -0.13 -49.17
CA THR A 869 0.18 0.67 -49.05
C THR A 869 -0.37 1.07 -50.42
N GLU A 870 0.50 1.43 -51.36
CA GLU A 870 0.10 1.77 -52.73
C GLU A 870 -0.46 0.55 -53.49
N LEU A 871 0.18 -0.61 -53.34
CA LEU A 871 -0.27 -1.88 -53.92
C LEU A 871 -1.63 -2.31 -53.36
N ILE A 872 -1.83 -2.25 -52.04
CA ILE A 872 -3.12 -2.59 -51.40
C ILE A 872 -4.22 -1.62 -51.85
N THR A 873 -3.92 -0.31 -51.92
CA THR A 873 -4.85 0.71 -52.44
C THR A 873 -5.25 0.40 -53.87
N SER A 874 -4.28 0.05 -54.72
CA SER A 874 -4.51 -0.32 -56.12
C SER A 874 -5.38 -1.58 -56.27
N ILE A 875 -5.09 -2.63 -55.49
CA ILE A 875 -5.89 -3.87 -55.45
C ILE A 875 -7.33 -3.59 -55.01
N HIS A 876 -7.54 -2.73 -54.02
CA HIS A 876 -8.88 -2.32 -53.58
C HIS A 876 -9.61 -1.53 -54.68
N THR A 877 -8.97 -0.53 -55.29
CA THR A 877 -9.56 0.26 -56.39
C THR A 877 -9.92 -0.61 -57.59
N LYS A 878 -9.06 -1.57 -57.98
CA LYS A 878 -9.37 -2.54 -59.04
C LYS A 878 -10.57 -3.41 -58.67
N LYS A 879 -10.60 -3.94 -57.44
CA LYS A 879 -11.73 -4.75 -56.95
C LYS A 879 -13.05 -3.98 -56.97
N GLU A 880 -13.06 -2.70 -56.58
CA GLU A 880 -14.27 -1.86 -56.65
C GLU A 880 -14.71 -1.62 -58.11
N LEU A 881 -13.77 -1.44 -59.03
CA LEU A 881 -14.05 -1.28 -60.46
C LEU A 881 -14.63 -2.56 -61.09
N ASP A 882 -14.06 -3.72 -60.77
CA ASP A 882 -14.56 -5.03 -61.18
C ASP A 882 -15.96 -5.31 -60.58
N ASP A 883 -16.19 -4.98 -59.31
CA ASP A 883 -17.51 -5.09 -58.67
C ASP A 883 -18.54 -4.18 -59.37
N MET A 884 -18.16 -2.97 -59.80
CA MET A 884 -19.01 -2.08 -60.58
C MET A 884 -19.30 -2.63 -61.98
N ARG A 885 -18.32 -3.24 -62.65
CA ARG A 885 -18.49 -3.89 -63.96
C ARG A 885 -19.37 -5.14 -63.88
N VAL A 886 -19.19 -5.99 -62.87
CA VAL A 886 -20.07 -7.14 -62.63
C VAL A 886 -21.50 -6.70 -62.32
N ARG A 887 -21.68 -5.58 -61.62
CA ARG A 887 -23.02 -4.98 -61.39
C ARG A 887 -23.63 -4.41 -62.67
N SER A 888 -22.87 -3.74 -63.54
CA SER A 888 -23.38 -3.20 -64.81
C SER A 888 -23.66 -4.30 -65.83
N LEU A 889 -22.80 -5.31 -65.97
CA LEU A 889 -23.04 -6.49 -66.80
C LEU A 889 -24.28 -7.28 -66.34
N LYS A 890 -24.47 -7.49 -65.03
CA LYS A 890 -25.71 -8.10 -64.50
C LYS A 890 -26.95 -7.25 -64.80
N LYS A 891 -26.83 -5.91 -64.75
CA LYS A 891 -27.93 -4.99 -65.08
C LYS A 891 -28.24 -4.96 -66.59
N ALA A 892 -27.22 -5.09 -67.44
CA ALA A 892 -27.36 -5.21 -68.89
C ALA A 892 -27.96 -6.56 -69.29
N ALA A 893 -27.51 -7.66 -68.69
CA ALA A 893 -28.10 -8.98 -68.88
C ALA A 893 -29.58 -9.03 -68.46
N ALA A 894 -29.93 -8.42 -67.32
CA ALA A 894 -31.33 -8.30 -66.88
C ALA A 894 -32.18 -7.39 -67.79
N ALA A 895 -31.58 -6.42 -68.48
CA ALA A 895 -32.26 -5.61 -69.50
C ALA A 895 -32.44 -6.41 -70.80
N ALA A 896 -31.41 -7.10 -71.28
CA ALA A 896 -31.46 -7.95 -72.47
C ALA A 896 -32.43 -9.14 -72.30
N GLU A 897 -32.51 -9.74 -71.11
CA GLU A 897 -33.50 -10.79 -70.80
C GLU A 897 -34.94 -10.23 -70.84
N LYS A 898 -35.12 -8.96 -70.46
CA LYS A 898 -36.41 -8.27 -70.54
C LYS A 898 -36.76 -7.91 -71.99
N GLU A 899 -35.83 -7.38 -72.76
CA GLU A 899 -36.02 -7.09 -74.20
C GLU A 899 -36.25 -8.38 -75.00
N ALA A 900 -35.55 -9.47 -74.70
CA ALA A 900 -35.78 -10.77 -75.34
C ALA A 900 -37.20 -11.30 -75.07
N LYS A 901 -37.73 -11.13 -73.85
CA LYS A 901 -39.11 -11.51 -73.50
C LYS A 901 -40.15 -10.58 -74.12
N GLU A 902 -39.85 -9.30 -74.29
CA GLU A 902 -40.71 -8.35 -75.02
C GLU A 902 -40.66 -8.60 -76.55
N ALA A 903 -39.52 -9.05 -77.08
CA ALA A 903 -39.35 -9.45 -78.48
C ALA A 903 -40.02 -10.80 -78.81
N GLU A 904 -39.93 -11.81 -77.93
CA GLU A 904 -40.65 -13.08 -78.12
C GLU A 904 -42.18 -12.86 -78.11
N ALA A 905 -42.66 -11.98 -77.22
CA ALA A 905 -44.06 -11.58 -77.19
C ALA A 905 -44.51 -10.85 -78.48
N LYS A 906 -43.61 -10.09 -79.11
CA LYS A 906 -43.87 -9.37 -80.38
C LYS A 906 -43.80 -10.32 -81.59
N ALA A 907 -42.83 -11.21 -81.65
CA ALA A 907 -42.70 -12.21 -82.71
C ALA A 907 -43.94 -13.14 -82.78
N LYS A 908 -44.50 -13.52 -81.63
CA LYS A 908 -45.76 -14.29 -81.55
C LYS A 908 -47.00 -13.51 -82.04
N ALA A 909 -46.97 -12.18 -82.07
CA ALA A 909 -48.07 -11.37 -82.58
C ALA A 909 -47.97 -11.12 -84.09
N GLU A 910 -46.75 -11.03 -84.64
CA GLU A 910 -46.52 -10.76 -86.06
C GLU A 910 -46.57 -12.05 -86.92
N ALA A 911 -46.24 -13.22 -86.36
CA ALA A 911 -46.30 -14.51 -87.06
C ALA A 911 -47.71 -14.96 -87.50
N GLU A 912 -48.80 -14.47 -86.89
CA GLU A 912 -50.18 -14.81 -87.28
C GLU A 912 -50.74 -13.95 -88.43
N THR A 913 -49.99 -12.96 -88.95
CA THR A 913 -50.53 -11.98 -89.93
C THR A 913 -49.85 -11.91 -91.29
N ALA A 914 -48.70 -12.57 -91.49
CA ALA A 914 -47.88 -12.44 -92.71
C ALA A 914 -47.83 -13.70 -93.61
N ALA A 915 -48.85 -14.57 -93.56
CA ALA A 915 -48.94 -15.77 -94.40
C ALA A 915 -49.78 -15.55 -95.67
N ARG A 916 -49.37 -14.62 -96.56
CA ARG A 916 -50.02 -14.39 -97.86
C ARG A 916 -49.10 -13.64 -98.84
N GLU A 917 -49.10 -14.07 -100.11
CA GLU A 917 -48.34 -13.51 -101.26
C GLU A 917 -46.80 -13.70 -101.12
N GLU A 918 -46.19 -14.70 -101.76
CA GLU A 918 -45.76 -14.81 -103.19
C GLU A 918 -44.35 -14.21 -103.45
N ASP A 919 -43.50 -14.69 -104.37
CA ASP A 919 -43.10 -16.06 -104.79
C ASP A 919 -41.78 -15.94 -105.63
N GLU A 920 -41.05 -17.04 -105.85
CA GLU A 920 -39.92 -17.19 -106.84
C GLU A 920 -38.66 -16.26 -106.69
N ALA A 921 -37.44 -16.60 -107.15
CA ALA A 921 -36.78 -17.88 -107.50
C ALA A 921 -35.24 -17.72 -107.63
N VAL A 922 -34.48 -18.80 -107.34
CA VAL A 922 -33.13 -19.22 -107.88
C VAL A 922 -31.92 -18.25 -107.77
N GLY A 923 -30.70 -18.66 -107.38
CA GLY A 923 -30.20 -19.96 -106.86
C GLY A 923 -28.66 -20.12 -106.98
N GLU A 924 -28.11 -21.17 -106.33
CA GLU A 924 -26.83 -21.90 -106.60
C GLU A 924 -25.48 -21.13 -106.48
N THR A 925 -24.60 -21.39 -105.49
CA THR A 925 -23.53 -22.45 -105.33
C THR A 925 -22.26 -22.21 -106.19
N GLU A 926 -21.05 -22.73 -105.93
CA GLU A 926 -20.48 -23.59 -104.86
C GLU A 926 -19.74 -22.73 -103.77
N SER A 927 -18.68 -23.06 -102.97
CA SER A 927 -17.77 -24.21 -102.72
C SER A 927 -17.31 -24.14 -101.22
N GLU A 928 -16.65 -25.08 -100.49
CA GLU A 928 -15.71 -26.21 -100.76
C GLU A 928 -14.24 -25.73 -100.98
N ASP A 929 -13.16 -26.28 -100.38
CA ASP A 929 -13.01 -27.53 -99.58
C ASP A 929 -11.84 -27.61 -98.55
N GLU A 930 -11.96 -28.58 -97.61
CA GLU A 930 -10.95 -29.42 -96.88
C GLU A 930 -9.67 -28.84 -96.20
N ALA A 931 -9.24 -29.18 -94.96
CA ALA A 931 -8.91 -30.45 -94.23
C ALA A 931 -7.39 -30.84 -94.32
N GLU A 932 -6.72 -31.62 -93.44
CA GLU A 932 -7.12 -32.44 -92.26
C GLU A 932 -5.90 -32.80 -91.31
N ASP A 933 -6.19 -33.16 -90.04
CA ASP A 933 -5.54 -34.14 -89.09
C ASP A 933 -4.01 -34.28 -88.81
N GLU A 934 -3.53 -34.85 -87.67
CA GLU A 934 -3.95 -34.70 -86.24
C GLU A 934 -2.68 -34.61 -85.33
N ILE A 935 -2.31 -35.36 -84.26
CA ILE A 935 -2.75 -36.54 -83.44
C ILE A 935 -2.15 -36.32 -82.01
N LYS A 936 -2.75 -36.56 -80.82
CA LYS A 936 -3.27 -37.76 -80.11
C LYS A 936 -2.21 -38.86 -79.78
N PRO A 937 -2.41 -39.73 -78.74
CA PRO A 937 -3.62 -39.99 -77.94
C PRO A 937 -3.49 -40.02 -76.38
N GLU A 938 -4.65 -40.03 -75.68
CA GLU A 938 -5.01 -40.76 -74.41
C GLU A 938 -4.20 -40.57 -73.10
N SER A 939 -4.67 -40.84 -71.86
CA SER A 939 -5.99 -41.06 -71.18
C SER A 939 -5.76 -41.04 -69.63
N GLY A 940 -6.72 -41.05 -68.69
CA GLY A 940 -8.19 -40.88 -68.70
C GLY A 940 -8.88 -41.29 -67.36
N GLU A 941 -9.76 -40.43 -66.83
CA GLU A 941 -10.85 -40.69 -65.81
C GLU A 941 -10.51 -41.09 -64.34
N LYS A 942 -10.98 -40.39 -63.28
CA LYS A 942 -12.29 -40.40 -62.52
C LYS A 942 -12.49 -41.66 -61.61
N THR A 943 -13.18 -41.70 -60.46
CA THR A 943 -13.97 -40.78 -59.56
C THR A 943 -14.05 -41.43 -58.13
N GLU A 944 -14.75 -41.00 -57.05
CA GLU A 944 -15.82 -39.99 -56.86
C GLU A 944 -15.82 -39.23 -55.49
N ARG A 945 -16.06 -39.90 -54.35
CA ARG A 945 -16.70 -39.31 -53.13
C ARG A 945 -16.35 -40.00 -51.80
N VAL A 946 -16.46 -39.26 -50.68
CA VAL A 946 -17.40 -39.45 -49.54
C VAL A 946 -17.27 -38.25 -48.56
N GLU A 947 -18.29 -37.99 -47.75
CA GLU A 947 -18.40 -36.88 -46.78
C GLU A 947 -17.81 -37.20 -45.39
N GLU A 948 -17.31 -36.21 -44.63
CA GLU A 948 -17.68 -36.03 -43.22
C GLU A 948 -17.39 -34.61 -42.66
N ARG A 949 -17.58 -34.39 -41.35
CA ARG A 949 -17.56 -33.09 -40.65
C ARG A 949 -16.43 -32.98 -39.61
N VAL A 950 -16.36 -31.81 -38.95
CA VAL A 950 -15.54 -31.46 -37.76
C VAL A 950 -14.08 -31.10 -38.12
N GLY A 951 -13.53 -29.97 -37.65
CA GLY A 951 -14.14 -28.89 -36.86
C GLY A 951 -13.22 -27.68 -36.69
N GLU A 952 -13.77 -26.56 -36.23
CA GLU A 952 -13.02 -25.39 -35.77
C GLU A 952 -12.45 -25.64 -34.36
N GLU A 953 -11.60 -24.73 -33.85
CA GLU A 953 -10.77 -24.84 -32.63
C GLU A 953 -9.44 -25.63 -32.73
N LYS A 954 -8.46 -25.09 -33.48
CA LYS A 954 -7.00 -25.26 -33.17
C LYS A 954 -6.06 -24.34 -33.96
N VAL A 955 -6.03 -23.05 -33.62
CA VAL A 955 -5.02 -22.09 -34.14
C VAL A 955 -4.54 -21.08 -33.09
N GLU A 956 -5.40 -20.63 -32.17
CA GLU A 956 -5.04 -19.55 -31.22
C GLU A 956 -4.10 -20.00 -30.07
N GLU A 957 -3.99 -21.30 -29.79
CA GLU A 957 -3.19 -21.82 -28.66
C GLU A 957 -1.67 -21.87 -28.96
N GLU A 958 -1.26 -21.98 -30.23
CA GLU A 958 0.15 -22.12 -30.65
C GLU A 958 0.88 -20.75 -30.79
N ILE A 959 0.16 -19.63 -30.61
CA ILE A 959 0.70 -18.26 -30.75
C ILE A 959 1.01 -17.61 -29.38
N GLU A 960 0.36 -18.05 -28.29
CA GLU A 960 0.65 -17.59 -26.92
C GLU A 960 1.95 -18.20 -26.36
N GLU A 961 2.22 -19.48 -26.63
CA GLU A 961 3.34 -20.18 -25.99
C GLU A 961 4.71 -19.64 -26.42
N ARG A 962 4.86 -19.24 -27.70
CA ARG A 962 6.10 -18.62 -28.22
C ARG A 962 6.38 -17.20 -27.70
N LYS A 963 5.50 -16.58 -26.90
CA LYS A 963 5.73 -15.26 -26.29
C LYS A 963 6.08 -15.32 -24.81
N ARG A 964 6.33 -16.51 -24.27
CA ARG A 964 6.65 -16.72 -22.84
C ARG A 964 8.13 -17.02 -22.56
N ASP A 965 8.92 -17.31 -23.60
CA ASP A 965 10.34 -17.69 -23.48
C ASP A 965 11.35 -16.56 -23.84
N GLU A 966 10.88 -15.34 -24.11
CA GLU A 966 11.72 -14.15 -24.35
C GLU A 966 11.41 -12.99 -23.37
N LEU A 967 11.31 -13.28 -22.07
CA LEU A 967 11.14 -12.29 -20.98
C LEU A 967 11.88 -12.67 -19.68
#